data_AF-A0A178FJE8-F1
#
_entry.id   AF-A0A178FJE8-F1
#
_cell.length_a   1.000
_cell.length_b   1.000
_cell.length_c   1.000
_cell.angle_alpha   90.00
_cell.angle_beta   90.00
_cell.angle_gamma   90.00
#
_symmetry.space_group_name_H-M   'P 1'
#
loop_
_entity.id
_entity.type
_entity.pdbx_description
1 polymer ?
#
loop_
_entity_poly.entity_id
_entity_poly.type
_entity_poly.pdbx_seq_one_letter_code
_entity_poly.pdbx_strand_id
1 'polypeptide(L)'
;MVLDIGYRQMGQLFVMGFDGTTVDPQIRSLIEDYHLGAILLSAKNLKSADETAKLVLELQTIARQAGHQLPLLIGLDQENGGVNSLFDDTYIRQFPSAMGVAATGSTKLAREVAKATAQELRAVGVNWILGPVLDVLTDGKNQPLGVRSVGDDPQEVATYGVESMKGYQDGGVATCGKHFPSYGNLEVMVSQSDVPVITDTVDQLRLSALVPFRSAISQGLDSMIVGGCSMISQGMNVMHACLSEEVIEDLLRSDLGFQGVVVSDCLEMEALSSNIGVGGGTVMALKAGCDLVLLCRSFTVQQEAISGLRLGVENGMISKERIRQSLARVSAMKARRTNWEQALNPPGISLLSRLRPSHTNLSMQAYNSSITVVRDRGNLLPLSSILEPDEELLLLTPLVKPLPASAAAAATTAAAVAAGHAGGERSRESTNSIDASSSSMSSNIKSGEAVFRELGRSLARRRNGRVLHTSYGASGVRPIHENLINRASAVIVVTADSNRNLYQHGFTKHVSLICNNSCMNSSTNNTSSTHNNSARRNSAGYQRPKAVVVVAVSSPYDFAKDPTIGTYVCTYDLTDAALQALVRVLYGEVSPTGRMPGTLSKSTARRTSQPRQQWLVETWNAERDSAALDTLLTSIRESESGIGGSSSSSSSNVHNEMGASSSIDGNSNSISISNSSNSSSNILANVRADTFLLKSADVQECHLVVRNSSTHAINGFCATYFFRSTGTGVIGAILVDPARRRLGIGSSLHSRAIQTLRQHPDIKQLQLGSRLPGVYLGIPRTDPVERRRLRRWFAKLGWSMALSRPLCSMVLRDVQSWVQPDGLKGGRGSGEVEYDLVFGEEYADTVIEHVRTSSRQGVAEVYRTALAGGPHCGIIRAKKAGETSITSNANGNAASANNNNNNLVNAGSEGDGDGEMVIDGLQLGLEEDGLANDRLHGRLHGHSHGHGNETLVGSVVVYNARSSLARLVPAVREARVRAGGISSPVISPSVGEYAMLVQGLIVLGIKEIRKQGGNTVILDCVDGDGNSDSLTAMGFSVLHSFEELTCDAAAWGR
;
A
#
# COMPACT_ATOMS: atom_id res chain seq x y z
N MET A 1 -31.12 -33.22 29.32
CA MET A 1 -32.22 -32.60 30.09
C MET A 1 -33.10 -31.84 29.10
N VAL A 2 -34.27 -32.39 28.75
CA VAL A 2 -35.20 -31.81 27.77
C VAL A 2 -35.99 -30.71 28.48
N LEU A 3 -35.51 -29.46 28.42
CA LEU A 3 -36.28 -28.32 28.89
C LEU A 3 -37.38 -28.02 27.86
N ASP A 4 -38.62 -27.87 28.29
CA ASP A 4 -39.68 -27.38 27.42
C ASP A 4 -39.32 -25.96 26.95
N ILE A 5 -39.51 -25.66 25.65
CA ILE A 5 -39.16 -24.33 25.11
C ILE A 5 -40.26 -23.37 25.54
N GLY A 6 -39.97 -22.54 26.54
CA GLY A 6 -40.92 -21.55 27.03
C GLY A 6 -41.06 -20.37 26.05
N TYR A 7 -42.24 -19.74 26.02
CA TYR A 7 -42.55 -18.57 25.19
C TYR A 7 -41.49 -17.46 25.27
N ARG A 8 -40.90 -17.25 26.45
CA ARG A 8 -39.83 -16.27 26.68
C ARG A 8 -38.58 -16.50 25.84
N GLN A 9 -38.29 -17.76 25.47
CA GLN A 9 -37.13 -18.07 24.64
C GLN A 9 -37.38 -17.70 23.18
N MET A 10 -38.63 -17.72 22.69
CA MET A 10 -38.94 -17.38 21.31
C MET A 10 -38.67 -15.91 20.99
N GLY A 11 -38.85 -15.00 21.95
CA GLY A 11 -38.49 -13.58 21.81
C GLY A 11 -37.02 -13.32 21.47
N GLN A 12 -36.13 -14.26 21.81
CA GLN A 12 -34.71 -14.16 21.50
C GLN A 12 -34.39 -14.36 20.01
N LEU A 13 -35.37 -14.81 19.21
CA LEU A 13 -35.25 -15.03 17.77
C LEU A 13 -35.70 -13.84 16.92
N PHE A 14 -35.93 -12.68 17.55
CA PHE A 14 -36.36 -11.47 16.88
C PHE A 14 -35.37 -10.33 17.07
N VAL A 15 -35.25 -9.52 16.02
CA VAL A 15 -34.62 -8.20 16.04
C VAL A 15 -35.71 -7.20 15.68
N MET A 16 -36.03 -6.29 16.60
CA MET A 16 -37.11 -5.32 16.41
C MET A 16 -36.64 -3.88 16.58
N GLY A 17 -37.15 -2.98 15.75
CA GLY A 17 -36.95 -1.54 15.91
C GLY A 17 -38.19 -0.84 16.46
N PHE A 18 -38.07 0.46 16.73
CA PHE A 18 -39.15 1.33 17.19
C PHE A 18 -38.87 2.77 16.73
N ASP A 19 -39.89 3.64 16.77
CA ASP A 19 -39.75 5.05 16.42
C ASP A 19 -39.56 5.91 17.68
N GLY A 20 -38.91 7.08 17.54
CA GLY A 20 -38.65 8.01 18.65
C GLY A 20 -37.30 7.79 19.35
N THR A 21 -36.92 8.75 20.19
CA THR A 21 -35.56 8.84 20.78
C THR A 21 -35.49 8.46 22.25
N THR A 22 -36.58 7.91 22.79
CA THR A 22 -36.73 7.48 24.18
C THR A 22 -37.52 6.18 24.21
N VAL A 23 -37.38 5.39 25.28
CA VAL A 23 -38.19 4.18 25.45
C VAL A 23 -39.67 4.56 25.53
N ASP A 24 -40.47 3.94 24.67
CA ASP A 24 -41.93 4.03 24.70
C ASP A 24 -42.57 2.77 25.32
N PRO A 25 -43.88 2.76 25.61
CA PRO A 25 -44.55 1.59 26.14
C PRO A 25 -44.50 0.35 25.23
N GLN A 26 -44.38 0.53 23.91
CA GLN A 26 -44.40 -0.56 22.94
C GLN A 26 -43.10 -1.35 22.99
N ILE A 27 -41.95 -0.68 22.87
CA ILE A 27 -40.64 -1.34 22.97
C ILE A 27 -40.41 -1.90 24.37
N ARG A 28 -40.90 -1.22 25.42
CA ARG A 28 -40.87 -1.76 26.79
C ARG A 28 -41.62 -3.09 26.89
N SER A 29 -42.85 -3.17 26.36
CA SER A 29 -43.63 -4.42 26.35
C SER A 29 -42.94 -5.54 25.56
N LEU A 30 -42.32 -5.23 24.40
CA LEU A 30 -41.53 -6.22 23.66
C LEU A 30 -40.39 -6.82 24.49
N ILE A 31 -39.70 -6.00 25.28
CA ILE A 31 -38.59 -6.44 26.13
C ILE A 31 -39.10 -7.21 27.36
N GLU A 32 -40.10 -6.67 28.06
CA GLU A 32 -40.59 -7.20 29.35
C GLU A 32 -41.48 -8.44 29.15
N ASP A 33 -42.50 -8.33 28.30
CA ASP A 33 -43.53 -9.37 28.15
C ASP A 33 -43.07 -10.45 27.18
N TYR A 34 -42.53 -10.04 26.02
CA TYR A 34 -42.15 -10.96 24.95
C TYR A 34 -40.69 -11.41 25.00
N HIS A 35 -39.88 -10.86 25.91
CA HIS A 35 -38.47 -11.20 26.07
C HIS A 35 -37.66 -11.05 24.77
N LEU A 36 -37.86 -9.94 24.06
CA LEU A 36 -37.15 -9.59 22.83
C LEU A 36 -35.63 -9.68 22.99
N GLY A 37 -34.94 -10.37 22.09
CA GLY A 37 -33.49 -10.61 22.20
C GLY A 37 -32.60 -9.51 21.62
N ALA A 38 -33.09 -8.76 20.64
CA ALA A 38 -32.28 -7.81 19.89
C ALA A 38 -33.10 -6.60 19.44
N ILE A 39 -32.46 -5.44 19.42
CA ILE A 39 -33.04 -4.17 19.01
C ILE A 39 -32.25 -3.62 17.83
N LEU A 40 -32.96 -3.16 16.80
CA LEU A 40 -32.39 -2.37 15.71
C LEU A 40 -32.65 -0.89 15.96
N LEU A 41 -31.58 -0.11 16.13
CA LEU A 41 -31.65 1.35 16.17
C LEU A 41 -31.43 1.93 14.77
N SER A 42 -32.08 3.05 14.50
CA SER A 42 -31.98 3.81 13.26
C SER A 42 -31.73 5.29 13.55
N ALA A 43 -31.49 6.10 12.52
CA ALA A 43 -31.33 7.56 12.67
C ALA A 43 -32.49 8.24 13.42
N LYS A 44 -33.70 7.67 13.41
CA LYS A 44 -34.85 8.20 14.15
C LYS A 44 -34.71 8.08 15.67
N ASN A 45 -33.88 7.17 16.14
CA ASN A 45 -33.65 6.93 17.56
C ASN A 45 -32.46 7.75 18.10
N LEU A 46 -31.63 8.30 17.21
CA LEU A 46 -30.26 8.70 17.51
C LEU A 46 -30.05 10.19 17.23
N LYS A 47 -29.94 10.96 18.31
CA LYS A 47 -29.73 12.41 18.25
C LYS A 47 -28.28 12.84 18.43
N SER A 48 -27.62 12.25 19.43
CA SER A 48 -26.25 12.53 19.85
C SER A 48 -25.65 11.29 20.50
N ALA A 49 -24.31 11.26 20.66
CA ALA A 49 -23.64 10.16 21.34
C ALA A 49 -24.11 9.99 22.80
N ASP A 50 -24.36 11.10 23.51
CA ASP A 50 -24.79 11.11 24.91
C ASP A 50 -26.21 10.57 25.09
N GLU A 51 -27.17 11.06 24.29
CA GLU A 51 -28.55 10.56 24.33
C GLU A 51 -28.63 9.10 23.87
N THR A 52 -27.80 8.69 22.91
CA THR A 52 -27.71 7.29 22.49
C THR A 52 -27.23 6.40 23.63
N ALA A 53 -26.17 6.80 24.34
CA ALA A 53 -25.66 6.03 25.48
C ALA A 53 -26.71 5.88 26.58
N LYS A 54 -27.49 6.94 26.85
CA LYS A 54 -28.61 6.91 27.81
C LYS A 54 -29.74 5.97 27.36
N LEU A 55 -30.16 6.07 26.09
CA LEU A 55 -31.20 5.21 25.52
C LEU A 55 -30.79 3.73 25.60
N VAL A 56 -29.57 3.40 25.17
CA VAL A 56 -29.08 2.03 25.19
C VAL A 56 -28.98 1.50 26.63
N LEU A 57 -28.48 2.31 27.56
CA LEU A 57 -28.43 1.93 28.98
C LEU A 57 -29.82 1.66 29.55
N GLU A 58 -30.81 2.49 29.21
CA GLU A 58 -32.21 2.30 29.62
C GLU A 58 -32.77 0.98 29.09
N LEU A 59 -32.61 0.69 27.79
CA LEU A 59 -33.04 -0.56 27.16
C LEU A 59 -32.40 -1.79 27.83
N GLN A 60 -31.10 -1.74 28.10
CA GLN A 60 -30.38 -2.83 28.79
C GLN A 60 -30.85 -2.99 30.25
N THR A 61 -31.14 -1.88 30.94
CA THR A 61 -31.65 -1.91 32.31
C THR A 61 -33.03 -2.57 32.38
N ILE A 62 -33.93 -2.24 31.45
CA ILE A 62 -35.25 -2.86 31.35
C ILE A 62 -35.10 -4.37 31.09
N ALA A 63 -34.24 -4.77 30.16
CA ALA A 63 -34.00 -6.19 29.89
C ALA A 63 -33.43 -6.94 31.11
N ARG A 64 -32.52 -6.30 31.87
CA ARG A 64 -31.98 -6.89 33.10
C ARG A 64 -33.07 -7.11 34.15
N GLN A 65 -33.92 -6.11 34.35
CA GLN A 65 -35.01 -6.15 35.33
C GLN A 65 -36.11 -7.15 34.93
N ALA A 66 -36.38 -7.29 33.63
CA ALA A 66 -37.29 -8.29 33.08
C ALA A 66 -36.77 -9.75 33.21
N GLY A 67 -35.52 -9.95 33.65
CA GLY A 67 -34.96 -11.28 33.91
C GLY A 67 -34.32 -11.94 32.69
N HIS A 68 -33.84 -11.17 31.71
CA HIS A 68 -33.08 -11.71 30.58
C HIS A 68 -31.79 -12.38 31.06
N GLN A 69 -31.42 -13.50 30.45
CA GLN A 69 -30.20 -14.24 30.81
C GLN A 69 -28.93 -13.54 30.28
N LEU A 70 -28.99 -13.05 29.04
CA LEU A 70 -27.92 -12.32 28.37
C LEU A 70 -28.43 -10.92 27.97
N PRO A 71 -27.54 -9.92 27.85
CA PRO A 71 -27.92 -8.59 27.38
C PRO A 71 -28.57 -8.60 25.99
N LEU A 72 -29.25 -7.51 25.67
CA LEU A 72 -29.77 -7.27 24.33
C LEU A 72 -28.61 -7.11 23.33
N LEU A 73 -28.80 -7.64 22.12
CA LEU A 73 -28.03 -7.15 20.97
C LEU A 73 -28.61 -5.80 20.57
N ILE A 74 -27.75 -4.81 20.43
CA ILE A 74 -28.09 -3.46 19.97
C ILE A 74 -27.43 -3.30 18.61
N GLY A 75 -28.25 -3.49 17.57
CA GLY A 75 -27.90 -3.41 16.17
C GLY A 75 -27.97 -1.99 15.64
N LEU A 76 -27.03 -1.62 14.78
CA LEU A 76 -27.02 -0.34 14.08
C LEU A 76 -26.52 -0.50 12.64
N ASP A 77 -27.15 0.21 11.70
CA ASP A 77 -26.65 0.34 10.33
C ASP A 77 -25.74 1.57 10.21
N GLN A 78 -24.43 1.35 10.36
CA GLN A 78 -23.38 2.37 10.33
C GLN A 78 -22.32 1.97 9.29
N GLU A 79 -22.57 2.24 8.02
CA GLU A 79 -21.68 1.85 6.90
C GLU A 79 -20.58 2.88 6.62
N ASN A 80 -20.57 4.02 7.33
CA ASN A 80 -19.83 5.22 6.97
C ASN A 80 -20.37 5.85 5.67
N GLY A 81 -19.68 6.89 5.18
CA GLY A 81 -20.16 7.69 4.04
C GLY A 81 -21.57 8.27 4.27
N GLY A 82 -22.38 8.27 3.21
CA GLY A 82 -23.76 8.76 3.27
C GLY A 82 -24.76 7.89 4.04
N VAL A 83 -24.36 6.69 4.49
CA VAL A 83 -25.23 5.76 5.24
C VAL A 83 -24.70 5.62 6.66
N ASN A 84 -25.04 6.61 7.48
CA ASN A 84 -24.72 6.66 8.91
C ASN A 84 -25.98 6.90 9.72
N SER A 85 -26.32 5.97 10.60
CA SER A 85 -27.48 6.11 11.49
C SER A 85 -27.16 7.02 12.68
N LEU A 86 -25.98 6.87 13.30
CA LEU A 86 -25.52 7.76 14.35
C LEU A 86 -24.58 8.82 13.77
N PHE A 87 -24.93 10.09 13.99
CA PHE A 87 -24.11 11.24 13.60
C PHE A 87 -24.02 12.23 14.77
N ASP A 88 -22.79 12.65 15.09
CA ASP A 88 -22.49 13.62 16.14
C ASP A 88 -21.18 14.33 15.80
N ASP A 89 -21.25 15.62 15.44
CA ASP A 89 -20.09 16.42 15.03
C ASP A 89 -18.96 16.49 16.08
N THR A 90 -19.27 16.19 17.35
CA THR A 90 -18.34 16.27 18.48
C THR A 90 -17.68 14.92 18.75
N TYR A 91 -18.45 13.84 18.80
CA TYR A 91 -17.96 12.56 19.31
C TYR A 91 -17.93 11.42 18.30
N ILE A 92 -18.74 11.47 17.24
CA ILE A 92 -18.85 10.37 16.27
C ILE A 92 -18.30 10.85 14.93
N ARG A 93 -17.18 10.28 14.51
CA ARG A 93 -16.47 10.76 13.33
C ARG A 93 -17.05 10.16 12.07
N GLN A 94 -17.28 11.05 11.12
CA GLN A 94 -17.64 10.69 9.77
C GLN A 94 -16.39 10.12 9.07
N PHE A 95 -16.52 8.96 8.44
CA PHE A 95 -15.49 8.33 7.62
C PHE A 95 -16.00 8.13 6.18
N PRO A 96 -15.10 7.96 5.18
CA PRO A 96 -15.51 7.72 3.80
C PRO A 96 -16.39 6.48 3.67
N SER A 97 -17.20 6.44 2.61
CA SER A 97 -17.94 5.24 2.17
C SER A 97 -17.00 4.06 1.88
N ALA A 98 -17.51 2.84 1.78
CA ALA A 98 -16.70 1.66 1.44
C ALA A 98 -15.89 1.86 0.15
N MET A 99 -16.51 2.44 -0.89
CA MET A 99 -15.81 2.78 -2.14
C MET A 99 -14.76 3.88 -1.93
N GLY A 100 -15.07 4.88 -1.10
CA GLY A 100 -14.12 5.95 -0.75
C GLY A 100 -12.89 5.43 0.00
N VAL A 101 -13.09 4.50 0.94
CA VAL A 101 -12.00 3.80 1.63
C VAL A 101 -11.19 2.95 0.66
N ALA A 102 -11.85 2.21 -0.24
CA ALA A 102 -11.17 1.45 -1.28
C ALA A 102 -10.34 2.34 -2.20
N ALA A 103 -10.83 3.54 -2.51
CA ALA A 103 -10.13 4.50 -3.37
C ALA A 103 -8.79 4.96 -2.78
N THR A 104 -8.60 4.86 -1.46
CA THR A 104 -7.31 5.15 -0.82
C THR A 104 -6.20 4.16 -1.22
N GLY A 105 -6.55 2.97 -1.71
CA GLY A 105 -5.61 1.91 -2.04
C GLY A 105 -4.95 1.25 -0.83
N SER A 106 -5.48 1.45 0.39
CA SER A 106 -4.91 0.93 1.64
C SER A 106 -5.92 0.08 2.41
N THR A 107 -5.73 -1.25 2.37
CA THR A 107 -6.51 -2.21 3.16
C THR A 107 -6.29 -2.05 4.66
N LYS A 108 -5.07 -1.65 5.06
CA LYS A 108 -4.75 -1.27 6.43
C LYS A 108 -5.64 -0.12 6.92
N LEU A 109 -5.80 0.91 6.09
CA LEU A 109 -6.64 2.05 6.42
C LEU A 109 -8.12 1.65 6.54
N ALA A 110 -8.57 0.68 5.74
CA ALA A 110 -9.92 0.12 5.87
C ALA A 110 -10.17 -0.53 7.23
N ARG A 111 -9.21 -1.35 7.71
CA ARG A 111 -9.28 -1.93 9.06
C ARG A 111 -9.24 -0.88 10.16
N GLU A 112 -8.38 0.13 10.03
CA GLU A 112 -8.27 1.22 11.01
C GLU A 112 -9.56 2.05 11.10
N VAL A 113 -10.15 2.40 9.95
CA VAL A 113 -11.44 3.11 9.87
C VAL A 113 -12.55 2.27 10.51
N ALA A 114 -12.69 1.00 10.12
CA ALA A 114 -13.70 0.12 10.69
C ALA A 114 -13.53 -0.07 12.21
N LYS A 115 -12.29 -0.19 12.68
CA LYS A 115 -11.99 -0.26 14.12
C LYS A 115 -12.39 1.02 14.86
N ALA A 116 -12.06 2.18 14.31
CA ALA A 116 -12.44 3.47 14.89
C ALA A 116 -13.97 3.62 14.97
N THR A 117 -14.69 3.30 13.88
CA THR A 117 -16.17 3.29 13.86
C THR A 117 -16.72 2.36 14.97
N ALA A 118 -16.23 1.13 15.06
CA ALA A 118 -16.69 0.19 16.08
C ALA A 118 -16.39 0.63 17.52
N GLN A 119 -15.23 1.23 17.76
CA GLN A 119 -14.88 1.76 19.09
C GLN A 119 -15.82 2.91 19.51
N GLU A 120 -16.18 3.79 18.57
CA GLU A 120 -17.12 4.88 18.83
C GLU A 120 -18.54 4.35 19.13
N LEU A 121 -19.02 3.40 18.34
CA LEU A 121 -20.32 2.76 18.56
C LEU A 121 -20.36 1.97 19.88
N ARG A 122 -19.29 1.24 20.18
CA ARG A 122 -19.15 0.47 21.43
C ARG A 122 -19.18 1.38 22.65
N ALA A 123 -18.62 2.59 22.55
CA ALA A 123 -18.63 3.56 23.64
C ALA A 123 -20.05 3.99 24.02
N VAL A 124 -20.99 4.03 23.08
CA VAL A 124 -22.41 4.36 23.33
C VAL A 124 -23.29 3.12 23.56
N GLY A 125 -22.69 1.94 23.73
CA GLY A 125 -23.38 0.70 24.08
C GLY A 125 -23.88 -0.14 22.91
N VAL A 126 -23.68 0.30 21.66
CA VAL A 126 -23.94 -0.51 20.46
C VAL A 126 -22.94 -1.67 20.43
N ASN A 127 -23.43 -2.89 20.22
CA ASN A 127 -22.61 -4.10 20.28
C ASN A 127 -22.73 -4.99 19.04
N TRP A 128 -23.52 -4.58 18.06
CA TRP A 128 -23.71 -5.27 16.80
C TRP A 128 -23.81 -4.27 15.65
N ILE A 129 -22.91 -4.37 14.67
CA ILE A 129 -22.94 -3.53 13.47
C ILE A 129 -23.48 -4.34 12.30
N LEU A 130 -24.42 -3.75 11.56
CA LEU A 130 -25.00 -4.36 10.36
C LEU A 130 -24.08 -4.16 9.15
N GLY A 131 -22.83 -4.63 9.25
CA GLY A 131 -21.84 -4.61 8.18
C GLY A 131 -20.69 -5.59 8.42
N PRO A 132 -19.77 -5.74 7.46
CA PRO A 132 -19.62 -4.92 6.25
C PRO A 132 -20.59 -5.28 5.11
N VAL A 133 -20.74 -4.36 4.16
CA VAL A 133 -21.36 -4.63 2.85
C VAL A 133 -20.36 -5.44 2.01
N LEU A 134 -20.80 -6.62 1.54
CA LEU A 134 -20.01 -7.60 0.79
C LEU A 134 -20.46 -7.75 -0.67
N ASP A 135 -21.46 -6.97 -1.08
CA ASP A 135 -22.02 -6.97 -2.44
C ASP A 135 -20.99 -6.49 -3.48
N VAL A 136 -20.98 -7.11 -4.66
CA VAL A 136 -20.11 -6.74 -5.79
C VAL A 136 -20.93 -6.09 -6.91
N LEU A 137 -20.53 -4.90 -7.37
CA LEU A 137 -21.23 -4.14 -8.42
C LEU A 137 -20.96 -4.69 -9.83
N THR A 138 -21.49 -5.86 -10.18
CA THR A 138 -21.14 -6.52 -11.45
C THR A 138 -21.67 -5.80 -12.70
N ASP A 139 -22.76 -5.02 -12.61
CA ASP A 139 -23.20 -4.12 -13.68
C ASP A 139 -22.76 -2.66 -13.43
N GLY A 140 -22.17 -2.04 -14.46
CA GLY A 140 -21.75 -0.64 -14.44
C GLY A 140 -22.88 0.35 -14.75
N LYS A 141 -24.02 -0.10 -15.29
CA LYS A 141 -25.15 0.76 -15.67
C LYS A 141 -26.15 0.91 -14.53
N ASN A 142 -26.56 -0.19 -13.92
CA ASN A 142 -27.50 -0.18 -12.81
C ASN A 142 -26.82 -0.62 -11.51
N GLN A 143 -26.48 0.34 -10.65
CA GLN A 143 -25.81 0.07 -9.38
C GLN A 143 -26.70 0.49 -8.21
N PRO A 144 -27.61 -0.38 -7.73
CA PRO A 144 -28.55 -0.07 -6.65
C PRO A 144 -27.85 0.28 -5.32
N LEU A 145 -26.62 -0.18 -5.11
CA LEU A 145 -25.82 0.11 -3.92
C LEU A 145 -24.82 1.27 -4.09
N GLY A 146 -24.26 1.45 -5.28
CA GLY A 146 -23.28 2.50 -5.56
C GLY A 146 -22.09 2.46 -4.58
N VAL A 147 -21.77 3.61 -3.97
CA VAL A 147 -20.59 3.79 -3.10
C VAL A 147 -20.62 3.00 -1.78
N ARG A 148 -21.73 2.33 -1.46
CA ARG A 148 -21.87 1.43 -0.30
C ARG A 148 -21.06 0.14 -0.48
N SER A 149 -20.84 -0.28 -1.72
CA SER A 149 -19.92 -1.39 -2.04
C SER A 149 -18.51 -0.85 -2.27
N VAL A 150 -17.51 -1.69 -2.04
CA VAL A 150 -16.10 -1.43 -2.37
C VAL A 150 -15.90 -1.18 -3.87
N GLY A 151 -16.64 -1.89 -4.74
CA GLY A 151 -16.46 -1.80 -6.19
C GLY A 151 -17.06 -2.97 -6.97
N ASP A 152 -16.58 -3.14 -8.20
CA ASP A 152 -17.02 -4.18 -9.16
C ASP A 152 -16.02 -5.36 -9.28
N ASP A 153 -14.90 -5.35 -8.55
CA ASP A 153 -13.91 -6.45 -8.53
C ASP A 153 -14.12 -7.36 -7.31
N PRO A 154 -14.60 -8.61 -7.47
CA PRO A 154 -14.89 -9.51 -6.35
C PRO A 154 -13.72 -9.71 -5.38
N GLN A 155 -12.49 -9.74 -5.87
CA GLN A 155 -11.30 -9.95 -5.01
C GLN A 155 -10.97 -8.72 -4.17
N GLU A 156 -11.17 -7.53 -4.74
CA GLU A 156 -11.00 -6.28 -4.01
C GLU A 156 -12.10 -6.13 -2.95
N VAL A 157 -13.36 -6.41 -3.30
CA VAL A 157 -14.48 -6.43 -2.34
C VAL A 157 -14.22 -7.43 -1.21
N ALA A 158 -13.74 -8.63 -1.52
CA ALA A 158 -13.37 -9.63 -0.51
C ALA A 158 -12.26 -9.12 0.43
N THR A 159 -11.21 -8.53 -0.12
CA THR A 159 -10.06 -8.06 0.67
C THR A 159 -10.45 -6.91 1.61
N TYR A 160 -11.11 -5.88 1.09
CA TYR A 160 -11.55 -4.73 1.89
C TYR A 160 -12.68 -5.10 2.85
N GLY A 161 -13.60 -5.99 2.44
CA GLY A 161 -14.68 -6.50 3.27
C GLY A 161 -14.15 -7.26 4.49
N VAL A 162 -13.19 -8.18 4.29
CA VAL A 162 -12.56 -8.93 5.38
C VAL A 162 -11.78 -8.01 6.33
N GLU A 163 -11.01 -7.04 5.82
CA GLU A 163 -10.28 -6.13 6.70
C GLU A 163 -11.20 -5.18 7.47
N SER A 164 -12.31 -4.74 6.87
CA SER A 164 -13.35 -3.98 7.59
C SER A 164 -14.02 -4.84 8.67
N MET A 165 -14.38 -6.08 8.35
CA MET A 165 -14.94 -7.04 9.31
C MET A 165 -14.02 -7.22 10.52
N LYS A 166 -12.73 -7.49 10.28
CA LYS A 166 -11.73 -7.60 11.36
C LYS A 166 -11.60 -6.31 12.16
N GLY A 167 -11.65 -5.15 11.50
CA GLY A 167 -11.64 -3.85 12.17
C GLY A 167 -12.82 -3.69 13.14
N TYR A 168 -14.03 -4.01 12.70
CA TYR A 168 -15.22 -3.99 13.56
C TYR A 168 -15.08 -4.95 14.76
N GLN A 169 -14.60 -6.17 14.52
CA GLN A 169 -14.37 -7.16 15.58
C GLN A 169 -13.29 -6.69 16.58
N ASP A 170 -12.20 -6.10 16.10
CA ASP A 170 -11.14 -5.50 16.92
C ASP A 170 -11.64 -4.29 17.75
N GLY A 171 -12.66 -3.58 17.25
CA GLY A 171 -13.34 -2.51 17.96
C GLY A 171 -14.37 -3.00 18.98
N GLY A 172 -14.61 -4.31 19.04
CA GLY A 172 -15.44 -4.95 20.06
C GLY A 172 -16.93 -5.02 19.74
N VAL A 173 -17.33 -4.96 18.46
CA VAL A 173 -18.73 -5.18 18.03
C VAL A 173 -18.84 -6.46 17.19
N ALA A 174 -19.99 -7.13 17.25
CA ALA A 174 -20.29 -8.23 16.32
C ALA A 174 -20.54 -7.68 14.91
N THR A 175 -20.19 -8.45 13.89
CA THR A 175 -20.35 -8.08 12.48
C THR A 175 -21.49 -8.83 11.80
N CYS A 176 -22.23 -8.16 10.93
CA CYS A 176 -23.25 -8.76 10.08
C CYS A 176 -22.98 -8.50 8.60
N GLY A 177 -22.50 -9.51 7.87
CA GLY A 177 -22.29 -9.41 6.42
C GLY A 177 -23.62 -9.23 5.69
N LYS A 178 -23.64 -8.44 4.60
CA LYS A 178 -24.85 -8.22 3.81
C LYS A 178 -24.55 -7.81 2.35
N HIS A 179 -25.43 -8.03 1.39
CA HIS A 179 -26.75 -8.67 1.50
C HIS A 179 -26.70 -10.01 0.76
N PHE A 180 -26.74 -11.13 1.49
CA PHE A 180 -26.61 -12.44 0.87
C PHE A 180 -27.87 -12.79 0.06
N PRO A 181 -27.78 -13.39 -1.15
CA PRO A 181 -26.56 -13.76 -1.87
C PRO A 181 -25.86 -12.62 -2.61
N SER A 182 -26.58 -11.60 -3.07
CA SER A 182 -25.99 -10.33 -3.53
C SER A 182 -27.08 -9.30 -3.88
N TYR A 183 -26.89 -8.04 -3.49
CA TYR A 183 -27.66 -6.90 -4.01
C TYR A 183 -26.91 -6.11 -5.09
N GLY A 184 -25.73 -6.56 -5.49
CA GLY A 184 -24.86 -5.83 -6.40
C GLY A 184 -25.33 -5.74 -7.85
N ASN A 185 -26.24 -6.63 -8.27
CA ASN A 185 -26.73 -6.75 -9.65
C ASN A 185 -28.25 -6.98 -9.72
N LEU A 186 -29.02 -6.21 -8.96
CA LEU A 186 -30.47 -6.35 -8.97
C LEU A 186 -31.06 -5.69 -10.21
N GLU A 187 -31.87 -6.45 -10.95
CA GLU A 187 -32.81 -5.90 -11.90
C GLU A 187 -34.07 -5.45 -11.14
N VAL A 188 -34.36 -4.15 -11.19
CA VAL A 188 -35.58 -3.58 -10.62
C VAL A 188 -36.56 -3.38 -11.77
N MET A 189 -37.65 -4.13 -11.77
CA MET A 189 -38.74 -3.95 -12.74
C MET A 189 -39.68 -2.81 -12.30
N VAL A 190 -40.48 -2.36 -13.26
CA VAL A 190 -41.18 -1.09 -13.45
C VAL A 190 -41.95 -0.48 -12.25
N SER A 191 -42.28 -1.22 -11.17
CA SER A 191 -43.04 -0.71 -10.01
C SER A 191 -42.26 -0.72 -8.68
N GLN A 192 -42.57 0.23 -7.78
CA GLN A 192 -41.96 0.34 -6.43
C GLN A 192 -42.31 -0.83 -5.49
N SER A 193 -43.34 -1.60 -5.84
CA SER A 193 -43.80 -2.81 -5.15
C SER A 193 -43.09 -4.09 -5.60
N ASP A 194 -42.27 -4.03 -6.66
CA ASP A 194 -41.70 -5.22 -7.28
C ASP A 194 -40.50 -5.75 -6.48
N VAL A 195 -40.45 -7.07 -6.30
CA VAL A 195 -39.33 -7.76 -5.64
C VAL A 195 -38.09 -7.61 -6.53
N PRO A 196 -36.96 -7.10 -6.01
CA PRO A 196 -35.72 -7.03 -6.78
C PRO A 196 -35.28 -8.43 -7.22
N VAL A 197 -34.88 -8.59 -8.48
CA VAL A 197 -34.58 -9.89 -9.08
C VAL A 197 -33.07 -10.04 -9.33
N ILE A 198 -32.52 -11.20 -8.94
CA ILE A 198 -31.21 -11.69 -9.37
C ILE A 198 -31.45 -12.65 -10.54
N THR A 199 -30.87 -12.32 -11.70
CA THR A 199 -30.96 -13.12 -12.93
C THR A 199 -29.76 -14.04 -13.14
N ASP A 200 -28.67 -13.82 -12.40
CA ASP A 200 -27.46 -14.64 -12.44
C ASP A 200 -27.72 -16.07 -11.91
N THR A 201 -27.11 -17.07 -12.55
CA THR A 201 -27.12 -18.46 -12.06
C THR A 201 -26.24 -18.62 -10.82
N VAL A 202 -26.48 -19.67 -10.03
CA VAL A 202 -25.67 -19.98 -8.84
C VAL A 202 -24.17 -20.10 -9.18
N ASP A 203 -23.82 -20.68 -10.32
CA ASP A 203 -22.42 -20.80 -10.75
C ASP A 203 -21.80 -19.44 -11.13
N GLN A 204 -22.56 -18.55 -11.75
CA GLN A 204 -22.12 -17.18 -12.01
C GLN A 204 -21.89 -16.41 -10.71
N LEU A 205 -22.81 -16.56 -9.74
CA LEU A 205 -22.68 -15.99 -8.40
C LEU A 205 -21.44 -16.54 -7.66
N ARG A 206 -21.18 -17.85 -7.75
CA ARG A 206 -20.00 -18.50 -7.14
C ARG A 206 -18.68 -17.93 -7.64
N LEU A 207 -18.60 -17.61 -8.93
CA LEU A 207 -17.40 -17.04 -9.57
C LEU A 207 -17.22 -15.54 -9.32
N SER A 208 -18.27 -14.84 -8.88
CA SER A 208 -18.28 -13.40 -8.71
C SER A 208 -18.83 -12.98 -7.35
N ALA A 209 -20.13 -12.72 -7.25
CA ALA A 209 -20.76 -12.06 -6.12
C ALA A 209 -20.61 -12.81 -4.77
N LEU A 210 -20.45 -14.14 -4.77
CA LEU A 210 -20.26 -14.94 -3.55
C LEU A 210 -18.81 -14.98 -3.03
N VAL A 211 -17.84 -14.48 -3.80
CA VAL A 211 -16.42 -14.50 -3.40
C VAL A 211 -16.17 -13.75 -2.09
N PRO A 212 -16.71 -12.51 -1.88
CA PRO A 212 -16.53 -11.80 -0.62
C PRO A 212 -17.20 -12.50 0.57
N PHE A 213 -18.40 -13.05 0.37
CA PHE A 213 -19.14 -13.79 1.41
C PHE A 213 -18.36 -15.02 1.86
N ARG A 214 -17.88 -15.84 0.92
CA ARG A 214 -17.04 -17.03 1.21
C ARG A 214 -15.79 -16.64 1.99
N SER A 215 -15.15 -15.55 1.59
CA SER A 215 -13.93 -15.04 2.25
C SER A 215 -14.24 -14.59 3.68
N ALA A 216 -15.30 -13.83 3.91
CA ALA A 216 -15.72 -13.40 5.24
C ALA A 216 -16.10 -14.57 6.16
N ILE A 217 -16.84 -15.57 5.63
CA ILE A 217 -17.20 -16.78 6.37
C ILE A 217 -15.95 -17.52 6.85
N SER A 218 -14.98 -17.75 5.95
CA SER A 218 -13.72 -18.43 6.29
C SER A 218 -12.87 -17.70 7.34
N GLN A 219 -13.13 -16.41 7.52
CA GLN A 219 -12.41 -15.53 8.45
C GLN A 219 -13.19 -15.23 9.74
N GLY A 220 -14.31 -15.93 9.98
CA GLY A 220 -15.04 -15.85 11.24
C GLY A 220 -16.08 -14.73 11.34
N LEU A 221 -16.83 -14.49 10.26
CA LEU A 221 -18.00 -13.60 10.27
C LEU A 221 -19.04 -14.06 11.33
N ASP A 222 -19.53 -13.14 12.17
CA ASP A 222 -20.46 -13.48 13.27
C ASP A 222 -21.89 -13.76 12.80
N SER A 223 -22.43 -12.89 11.93
CA SER A 223 -23.80 -12.98 11.41
C SER A 223 -23.90 -12.58 9.94
N MET A 224 -25.01 -12.93 9.28
CA MET A 224 -25.28 -12.60 7.87
C MET A 224 -26.75 -12.20 7.70
N ILE A 225 -27.02 -11.08 7.01
CA ILE A 225 -28.35 -10.74 6.50
C ILE A 225 -28.53 -11.39 5.13
N VAL A 226 -29.64 -12.12 4.98
CA VAL A 226 -30.12 -12.64 3.70
C VAL A 226 -31.18 -11.70 3.17
N GLY A 227 -31.01 -11.23 1.93
CA GLY A 227 -31.88 -10.23 1.31
C GLY A 227 -33.27 -10.75 0.94
N GLY A 228 -34.26 -9.86 0.90
CA GLY A 228 -35.61 -10.09 0.40
C GLY A 228 -35.75 -10.05 -1.13
N CYS A 229 -34.72 -10.44 -1.88
CA CYS A 229 -34.72 -10.48 -3.35
C CYS A 229 -35.16 -11.84 -3.90
N SER A 230 -35.68 -11.85 -5.13
CA SER A 230 -35.98 -13.08 -5.88
C SER A 230 -34.76 -13.54 -6.66
N MET A 231 -34.68 -14.84 -6.91
CA MET A 231 -33.66 -15.46 -7.75
C MET A 231 -34.36 -16.26 -8.84
N ILE A 232 -34.30 -15.76 -10.07
CA ILE A 232 -34.95 -16.40 -11.22
C ILE A 232 -33.83 -16.68 -12.23
N SER A 233 -33.29 -17.89 -12.17
CA SER A 233 -32.20 -18.32 -13.05
C SER A 233 -32.38 -19.78 -13.44
N GLN A 234 -31.54 -20.27 -14.36
CA GLN A 234 -31.57 -21.66 -14.77
C GLN A 234 -31.23 -22.57 -13.56
N GLY A 235 -32.23 -23.31 -13.07
CA GLY A 235 -32.10 -24.23 -11.95
C GLY A 235 -32.44 -23.67 -10.56
N MET A 236 -32.87 -22.40 -10.45
CA MET A 236 -33.34 -21.82 -9.19
C MET A 236 -34.48 -20.83 -9.46
N ASN A 237 -35.62 -21.05 -8.80
CA ASN A 237 -36.79 -20.17 -8.90
C ASN A 237 -37.31 -19.87 -7.49
N VAL A 238 -36.72 -18.84 -6.88
CA VAL A 238 -36.99 -18.44 -5.50
C VAL A 238 -37.63 -17.07 -5.50
N MET A 239 -38.78 -16.94 -4.86
CA MET A 239 -39.48 -15.66 -4.74
C MET A 239 -38.78 -14.69 -3.76
N HIS A 240 -38.30 -15.20 -2.63
CA HIS A 240 -37.56 -14.42 -1.64
C HIS A 240 -36.42 -15.26 -1.04
N ALA A 241 -35.18 -14.80 -1.22
CA ALA A 241 -33.99 -15.48 -0.73
C ALA A 241 -34.00 -15.69 0.79
N CYS A 242 -34.46 -14.70 1.57
CA CYS A 242 -34.57 -14.81 3.03
C CYS A 242 -35.63 -15.78 3.55
N LEU A 243 -36.50 -16.31 2.68
CA LEU A 243 -37.57 -17.26 3.02
C LEU A 243 -37.35 -18.65 2.40
N SER A 244 -36.19 -18.91 1.78
CA SER A 244 -35.93 -20.11 0.98
C SER A 244 -34.90 -21.04 1.60
N GLU A 245 -35.28 -22.31 1.79
CA GLU A 245 -34.39 -23.39 2.23
C GLU A 245 -33.23 -23.59 1.23
N GLU A 246 -33.48 -23.49 -0.08
CA GLU A 246 -32.45 -23.64 -1.12
C GLU A 246 -31.34 -22.58 -1.02
N VAL A 247 -31.69 -21.35 -0.58
CA VAL A 247 -30.71 -20.27 -0.46
C VAL A 247 -29.99 -20.34 0.89
N ILE A 248 -30.72 -20.62 1.96
CA ILE A 248 -30.15 -20.57 3.31
C ILE A 248 -29.49 -21.89 3.70
N GLU A 249 -30.19 -23.02 3.63
CA GLU A 249 -29.63 -24.31 4.02
C GLU A 249 -28.68 -24.87 2.95
N ASP A 250 -29.09 -24.89 1.68
CA ASP A 250 -28.24 -25.51 0.65
C ASP A 250 -27.06 -24.62 0.26
N LEU A 251 -27.32 -23.34 -0.09
CA LEU A 251 -26.25 -22.46 -0.54
C LEU A 251 -25.42 -21.84 0.61
N LEU A 252 -26.06 -21.26 1.64
CA LEU A 252 -25.31 -20.56 2.70
C LEU A 252 -24.72 -21.52 3.76
N ARG A 253 -25.50 -22.46 4.29
CA ARG A 253 -25.05 -23.40 5.33
C ARG A 253 -24.23 -24.55 4.76
N SER A 254 -24.72 -25.22 3.72
CA SER A 254 -24.11 -26.45 3.20
C SER A 254 -22.95 -26.17 2.24
N ASP A 255 -23.15 -25.35 1.19
CA ASP A 255 -22.10 -25.05 0.19
C ASP A 255 -21.03 -24.08 0.75
N LEU A 256 -21.44 -22.97 1.36
CA LEU A 256 -20.49 -21.98 1.90
C LEU A 256 -20.03 -22.27 3.34
N GLY A 257 -20.65 -23.23 4.03
CA GLY A 257 -20.21 -23.67 5.36
C GLY A 257 -20.49 -22.68 6.50
N PHE A 258 -21.41 -21.71 6.35
CA PHE A 258 -21.61 -20.68 7.35
C PHE A 258 -22.23 -21.24 8.64
N GLN A 259 -21.56 -21.04 9.79
CA GLN A 259 -22.03 -21.51 11.10
C GLN A 259 -22.52 -20.40 12.04
N GLY A 260 -22.45 -19.13 11.59
CA GLY A 260 -22.87 -17.97 12.37
C GLY A 260 -24.40 -17.76 12.41
N VAL A 261 -24.83 -16.59 12.88
CA VAL A 261 -26.26 -16.25 12.98
C VAL A 261 -26.78 -15.77 11.64
N VAL A 262 -27.86 -16.36 11.13
CA VAL A 262 -28.54 -15.90 9.91
C VAL A 262 -29.71 -15.00 10.28
N VAL A 263 -29.80 -13.85 9.63
CA VAL A 263 -30.84 -12.83 9.86
C VAL A 263 -31.64 -12.65 8.58
N SER A 264 -32.97 -12.62 8.69
CA SER A 264 -33.81 -12.25 7.55
C SER A 264 -33.63 -10.78 7.17
N ASP A 265 -33.97 -10.42 5.94
CA ASP A 265 -34.31 -9.03 5.64
C ASP A 265 -35.59 -8.61 6.41
N CYS A 266 -35.91 -7.32 6.38
CA CYS A 266 -37.07 -6.81 7.08
C CYS A 266 -38.38 -7.35 6.49
N LEU A 267 -39.15 -8.09 7.29
CA LEU A 267 -40.43 -8.65 6.84
C LEU A 267 -41.56 -7.61 6.71
N GLU A 268 -41.33 -6.37 7.16
CA GLU A 268 -42.26 -5.25 6.92
C GLU A 268 -42.17 -4.68 5.50
N MET A 269 -41.25 -5.15 4.65
CA MET A 269 -41.18 -4.72 3.25
C MET A 269 -42.49 -5.07 2.53
N GLU A 270 -43.05 -4.12 1.78
CA GLU A 270 -44.34 -4.28 1.09
C GLU A 270 -44.36 -5.49 0.15
N ALA A 271 -43.26 -5.72 -0.55
CA ALA A 271 -43.11 -6.85 -1.46
C ALA A 271 -43.13 -8.23 -0.75
N LEU A 272 -42.83 -8.28 0.55
CA LEU A 272 -42.90 -9.48 1.38
C LEU A 272 -44.26 -9.59 2.11
N SER A 273 -44.72 -8.49 2.70
CA SER A 273 -45.91 -8.48 3.56
C SER A 273 -47.23 -8.62 2.80
N SER A 274 -47.32 -8.10 1.57
CA SER A 274 -48.55 -8.17 0.75
C SER A 274 -48.89 -9.56 0.24
N ASN A 275 -47.89 -10.41 -0.03
CA ASN A 275 -48.09 -11.74 -0.60
C ASN A 275 -48.27 -12.83 0.47
N ILE A 276 -47.45 -12.82 1.51
CA ILE A 276 -47.34 -13.95 2.47
C ILE A 276 -47.95 -13.59 3.83
N GLY A 277 -48.02 -12.31 4.16
CA GLY A 277 -48.28 -11.84 5.52
C GLY A 277 -47.08 -12.05 6.45
N VAL A 278 -47.03 -11.30 7.55
CA VAL A 278 -45.84 -11.27 8.41
C VAL A 278 -45.76 -12.50 9.31
N GLY A 279 -46.89 -12.99 9.82
CA GLY A 279 -46.94 -14.25 10.55
C GLY A 279 -46.46 -15.44 9.71
N GLY A 280 -46.94 -15.54 8.46
CA GLY A 280 -46.51 -16.57 7.50
C GLY A 280 -45.03 -16.43 7.13
N GLY A 281 -44.59 -15.22 6.81
CA GLY A 281 -43.18 -14.93 6.49
C GLY A 281 -42.23 -15.27 7.64
N THR A 282 -42.64 -15.04 8.89
CA THR A 282 -41.86 -15.41 10.09
C THR A 282 -41.66 -16.92 10.18
N VAL A 283 -42.72 -17.69 9.94
CA VAL A 283 -42.63 -19.16 9.94
C VAL A 283 -41.71 -19.64 8.82
N MET A 284 -41.86 -19.09 7.61
CA MET A 284 -41.02 -19.46 6.46
C MET A 284 -39.55 -19.11 6.68
N ALA A 285 -39.22 -17.91 7.19
CA ALA A 285 -37.84 -17.50 7.44
C ALA A 285 -37.12 -18.44 8.43
N LEU A 286 -37.77 -18.74 9.57
CA LEU A 286 -37.17 -19.60 10.60
C LEU A 286 -37.06 -21.06 10.14
N LYS A 287 -38.08 -21.56 9.43
CA LYS A 287 -38.05 -22.88 8.81
C LYS A 287 -36.94 -22.98 7.77
N ALA A 288 -36.75 -21.94 6.97
CA ALA A 288 -35.72 -21.86 5.94
C ALA A 288 -34.30 -21.82 6.50
N GLY A 289 -34.09 -21.54 7.78
CA GLY A 289 -32.76 -21.53 8.40
C GLY A 289 -32.32 -20.17 8.94
N CYS A 290 -33.16 -19.13 8.88
CA CYS A 290 -32.90 -17.89 9.62
C CYS A 290 -32.92 -18.17 11.13
N ASP A 291 -32.00 -17.57 11.87
CA ASP A 291 -31.94 -17.64 13.33
C ASP A 291 -32.57 -16.39 13.98
N LEU A 292 -32.57 -15.25 13.27
CA LEU A 292 -33.19 -14.00 13.70
C LEU A 292 -34.14 -13.46 12.61
N VAL A 293 -35.34 -13.02 13.01
CA VAL A 293 -36.32 -12.36 12.14
C VAL A 293 -36.32 -10.86 12.42
N LEU A 294 -36.16 -10.06 11.35
CA LEU A 294 -36.04 -8.60 11.43
C LEU A 294 -37.36 -7.88 11.15
N LEU A 295 -37.80 -7.00 12.06
CA LEU A 295 -39.02 -6.17 11.94
C LEU A 295 -38.79 -4.74 12.44
N CYS A 296 -38.87 -3.74 11.58
CA CYS A 296 -38.31 -2.42 11.89
C CYS A 296 -39.14 -1.51 12.80
N ARG A 297 -40.48 -1.58 12.83
CA ARG A 297 -41.27 -0.47 13.44
C ARG A 297 -42.61 -0.85 14.05
N SER A 298 -43.47 -1.58 13.33
CA SER A 298 -44.88 -1.61 13.68
C SER A 298 -45.15 -2.61 14.81
N PHE A 299 -45.53 -2.10 15.98
CA PHE A 299 -45.82 -2.95 17.15
C PHE A 299 -46.85 -4.04 16.85
N THR A 300 -47.94 -3.70 16.15
CA THR A 300 -48.96 -4.69 15.74
C THR A 300 -48.37 -5.79 14.85
N VAL A 301 -47.52 -5.42 13.90
CA VAL A 301 -46.87 -6.36 12.97
C VAL A 301 -45.82 -7.22 13.70
N GLN A 302 -45.11 -6.64 14.66
CA GLN A 302 -44.18 -7.35 15.54
C GLN A 302 -44.91 -8.39 16.41
N GLN A 303 -46.10 -8.05 16.95
CA GLN A 303 -46.94 -9.01 17.67
C GLN A 303 -47.50 -10.10 16.76
N GLU A 304 -47.84 -9.77 15.51
CA GLU A 304 -48.24 -10.75 14.50
C GLU A 304 -47.12 -11.76 14.23
N ALA A 305 -45.88 -11.30 14.07
CA ALA A 305 -44.72 -12.16 13.88
C ALA A 305 -44.51 -13.13 15.05
N ILE A 306 -44.56 -12.62 16.29
CA ILE A 306 -44.44 -13.44 17.51
C ILE A 306 -45.55 -14.50 17.57
N SER A 307 -46.79 -14.09 17.26
CA SER A 307 -47.95 -14.99 17.23
C SER A 307 -47.82 -16.05 16.13
N GLY A 308 -47.29 -15.67 14.96
CA GLY A 308 -47.00 -16.57 13.85
C GLY A 308 -45.97 -17.63 14.21
N LEU A 309 -44.86 -17.25 14.86
CA LEU A 309 -43.85 -18.19 15.36
C LEU A 309 -44.46 -19.17 16.37
N ARG A 310 -45.23 -18.65 17.33
CA ARG A 310 -45.92 -19.48 18.33
C ARG A 310 -46.78 -20.55 17.65
N LEU A 311 -47.66 -20.14 16.74
CA LEU A 311 -48.56 -21.05 16.04
C LEU A 311 -47.79 -22.05 15.18
N GLY A 312 -46.71 -21.60 14.51
CA GLY A 312 -45.85 -22.46 13.71
C GLY A 312 -45.16 -23.56 14.52
N VAL A 313 -44.79 -23.29 15.79
CA VAL A 313 -44.22 -24.30 16.69
C VAL A 313 -45.32 -25.20 17.27
N GLU A 314 -46.46 -24.64 17.70
CA GLU A 314 -47.59 -25.41 18.25
C GLU A 314 -48.14 -26.42 17.24
N ASN A 315 -48.26 -26.03 15.97
CA ASN A 315 -48.75 -26.88 14.89
C ASN A 315 -47.65 -27.75 14.24
N GLY A 316 -46.41 -27.70 14.75
CA GLY A 316 -45.30 -28.53 14.28
C GLY A 316 -44.70 -28.14 12.93
N MET A 317 -45.05 -26.98 12.37
CA MET A 317 -44.42 -26.45 11.15
C MET A 317 -42.94 -26.10 11.37
N ILE A 318 -42.59 -25.67 12.59
CA ILE A 318 -41.21 -25.48 13.04
C ILE A 318 -40.93 -26.43 14.19
N SER A 319 -39.89 -27.26 14.06
CA SER A 319 -39.50 -28.19 15.12
C SER A 319 -38.89 -27.44 16.32
N LYS A 320 -39.13 -27.95 17.54
CA LYS A 320 -38.46 -27.45 18.75
C LYS A 320 -36.93 -27.53 18.64
N GLU A 321 -36.39 -28.50 17.91
CA GLU A 321 -34.95 -28.64 17.69
C GLU A 321 -34.40 -27.51 16.81
N ARG A 322 -35.11 -27.11 15.74
CA ARG A 322 -34.73 -25.96 14.91
C ARG A 322 -34.62 -24.68 15.75
N ILE A 323 -35.55 -24.47 16.67
CA ILE A 323 -35.53 -23.34 17.62
C ILE A 323 -34.31 -23.41 18.54
N ARG A 324 -33.99 -24.59 19.11
CA ARG A 324 -32.82 -24.77 19.96
C ARG A 324 -31.51 -24.43 19.24
N GLN A 325 -31.38 -24.85 17.99
CA GLN A 325 -30.21 -24.56 17.18
C GLN A 325 -30.03 -23.05 16.97
N SER A 326 -31.11 -22.34 16.62
CA SER A 326 -31.06 -20.86 16.49
C SER A 326 -30.69 -20.20 17.81
N LEU A 327 -31.33 -20.60 18.92
CA LEU A 327 -31.04 -20.05 20.25
C LEU A 327 -29.60 -20.26 20.67
N ALA A 328 -29.01 -21.42 20.37
CA ALA A 328 -27.62 -21.71 20.66
C ALA A 328 -26.67 -20.77 19.90
N ARG A 329 -26.91 -20.54 18.59
CA ARG A 329 -26.11 -19.60 17.79
C ARG A 329 -26.23 -18.16 18.28
N VAL A 330 -27.47 -17.69 18.52
CA VAL A 330 -27.74 -16.32 19.01
C VAL A 330 -27.11 -16.10 20.38
N SER A 331 -27.25 -17.07 21.30
CA SER A 331 -26.66 -16.98 22.64
C SER A 331 -25.13 -17.00 22.59
N ALA A 332 -24.53 -17.83 21.72
CA ALA A 332 -23.09 -17.86 21.52
C ALA A 332 -22.56 -16.54 20.95
N MET A 333 -23.28 -15.93 20.00
CA MET A 333 -22.92 -14.61 19.46
C MET A 333 -22.99 -13.52 20.54
N LYS A 334 -24.08 -13.49 21.33
CA LYS A 334 -24.22 -12.55 22.46
C LYS A 334 -23.09 -12.71 23.47
N ALA A 335 -22.83 -13.94 23.93
CA ALA A 335 -21.83 -14.23 24.95
C ALA A 335 -20.40 -13.87 24.52
N ARG A 336 -20.08 -13.94 23.22
CA ARG A 336 -18.78 -13.51 22.69
C ARG A 336 -18.58 -12.00 22.69
N ARG A 337 -19.66 -11.20 22.72
CA ARG A 337 -19.59 -9.76 22.45
C ARG A 337 -19.94 -8.87 23.63
N THR A 338 -20.83 -9.35 24.50
CA THR A 338 -21.30 -8.57 25.64
C THR A 338 -21.66 -9.47 26.83
N ASN A 339 -21.67 -8.86 28.01
CA ASN A 339 -22.18 -9.42 29.26
C ASN A 339 -22.85 -8.30 30.07
N TRP A 340 -23.51 -8.62 31.18
CA TRP A 340 -24.24 -7.61 31.96
C TRP A 340 -23.36 -6.50 32.54
N GLU A 341 -22.11 -6.81 32.90
CA GLU A 341 -21.16 -5.82 33.39
C GLU A 341 -20.85 -4.79 32.29
N GLN A 342 -20.56 -5.25 31.08
CA GLN A 342 -20.27 -4.39 29.93
C GLN A 342 -21.50 -3.63 29.44
N ALA A 343 -22.68 -4.26 29.42
CA ALA A 343 -23.90 -3.66 28.90
C ALA A 343 -24.46 -2.55 29.81
N LEU A 344 -24.31 -2.69 31.13
CA LEU A 344 -24.78 -1.70 32.10
C LEU A 344 -23.74 -0.61 32.41
N ASN A 345 -22.50 -0.78 31.95
CA ASN A 345 -21.41 0.19 32.13
C ASN A 345 -20.75 0.55 30.79
N PRO A 346 -21.48 1.14 29.82
CA PRO A 346 -20.87 1.59 28.58
C PRO A 346 -19.82 2.68 28.87
N PRO A 347 -18.67 2.71 28.16
CA PRO A 347 -17.61 3.69 28.39
C PRO A 347 -18.05 5.17 28.27
N GLY A 348 -19.05 5.43 27.44
CA GLY A 348 -19.69 6.72 27.26
C GLY A 348 -18.76 7.80 26.70
N ILE A 349 -19.13 9.05 26.99
CA ILE A 349 -18.47 10.26 26.49
C ILE A 349 -16.99 10.36 26.91
N SER A 350 -16.62 9.77 28.04
CA SER A 350 -15.25 9.80 28.56
C SER A 350 -14.25 9.14 27.61
N LEU A 351 -14.62 7.98 27.03
CA LEU A 351 -13.80 7.28 26.04
C LEU A 351 -13.81 8.00 24.70
N LEU A 352 -14.98 8.45 24.24
CA LEU A 352 -15.11 9.20 22.99
C LEU A 352 -14.25 10.47 22.99
N SER A 353 -14.22 11.20 24.11
CA SER A 353 -13.39 12.39 24.28
C SER A 353 -11.89 12.09 24.10
N ARG A 354 -11.44 10.91 24.56
CA ARG A 354 -10.05 10.45 24.45
C ARG A 354 -9.70 10.00 23.03
N LEU A 355 -10.62 9.31 22.34
CA LEU A 355 -10.43 8.81 20.98
C LEU A 355 -10.55 9.90 19.91
N ARG A 356 -11.31 10.95 20.20
CA ARG A 356 -11.64 12.03 19.25
C ARG A 356 -10.43 12.59 18.49
N PRO A 357 -9.29 12.97 19.10
CA PRO A 357 -8.17 13.54 18.35
C PRO A 357 -7.59 12.57 17.31
N SER A 358 -7.38 11.30 17.69
CA SER A 358 -6.87 10.28 16.78
C SER A 358 -7.86 9.95 15.66
N HIS A 359 -9.14 9.84 15.97
CA HIS A 359 -10.17 9.51 14.97
C HIS A 359 -10.43 10.67 14.01
N THR A 360 -10.35 11.93 14.48
CA THR A 360 -10.38 13.11 13.60
C THR A 360 -9.21 13.10 12.63
N ASN A 361 -8.00 12.79 13.09
CA ASN A 361 -6.84 12.70 12.20
C ASN A 361 -6.99 11.57 11.18
N LEU A 362 -7.47 10.40 11.62
CA LEU A 362 -7.74 9.25 10.77
C LEU A 362 -8.80 9.57 9.69
N SER A 363 -9.90 10.22 10.08
CA SER A 363 -10.96 10.66 9.17
C SER A 363 -10.40 11.63 8.12
N MET A 364 -9.65 12.65 8.54
CA MET A 364 -9.00 13.59 7.62
C MET A 364 -8.04 12.90 6.65
N GLN A 365 -7.23 11.95 7.15
CA GLN A 365 -6.31 11.18 6.33
C GLN A 365 -7.06 10.33 5.30
N ALA A 366 -8.14 9.65 5.71
CA ALA A 366 -8.94 8.81 4.84
C ALA A 366 -9.63 9.61 3.74
N TYR A 367 -10.26 10.75 4.07
CA TYR A 367 -10.87 11.62 3.07
C TYR A 367 -9.85 12.27 2.14
N ASN A 368 -8.71 12.75 2.64
CA ASN A 368 -7.66 13.30 1.78
C ASN A 368 -7.09 12.28 0.80
N SER A 369 -7.02 11.01 1.24
CA SER A 369 -6.49 9.93 0.42
C SER A 369 -7.53 9.33 -0.53
N SER A 370 -8.83 9.57 -0.31
CA SER A 370 -9.90 9.02 -1.16
C SER A 370 -10.16 9.84 -2.42
N ILE A 371 -9.94 11.17 -2.37
CA ILE A 371 -10.21 12.05 -3.52
C ILE A 371 -9.40 11.59 -4.73
N THR A 372 -10.12 11.26 -5.80
CA THR A 372 -9.55 10.69 -7.02
C THR A 372 -9.73 11.66 -8.18
N VAL A 373 -8.63 12.13 -8.75
CA VAL A 373 -8.65 12.80 -10.06
C VAL A 373 -8.57 11.71 -11.12
N VAL A 374 -9.73 11.37 -11.69
CA VAL A 374 -9.83 10.34 -12.75
C VAL A 374 -9.14 10.82 -14.02
N ARG A 375 -9.17 12.12 -14.29
CA ARG A 375 -8.45 12.75 -15.41
C ARG A 375 -8.46 14.25 -15.24
N ASP A 376 -7.43 14.89 -15.79
CA ASP A 376 -7.33 16.33 -15.91
C ASP A 376 -6.65 16.70 -17.24
N ARG A 377 -7.38 16.62 -18.35
CA ARG A 377 -6.79 16.82 -19.69
C ARG A 377 -6.29 18.24 -19.92
N GLY A 378 -6.89 19.22 -19.25
CA GLY A 378 -6.55 20.63 -19.37
C GLY A 378 -5.50 21.11 -18.37
N ASN A 379 -4.99 20.24 -17.48
CA ASN A 379 -4.20 20.63 -16.30
C ASN A 379 -4.87 21.78 -15.55
N LEU A 380 -6.20 21.66 -15.31
CA LEU A 380 -7.00 22.70 -14.68
C LEU A 380 -6.79 22.73 -13.16
N LEU A 381 -6.19 21.68 -12.58
CA LEU A 381 -5.94 21.58 -11.15
C LEU A 381 -4.44 21.81 -10.82
N PRO A 382 -4.12 22.60 -9.79
CA PRO A 382 -5.05 23.31 -8.91
C PRO A 382 -5.68 24.53 -9.60
N LEU A 383 -6.91 24.88 -9.22
CA LEU A 383 -7.66 26.02 -9.77
C LEU A 383 -6.92 27.35 -9.60
N SER A 384 -6.08 27.47 -8.58
CA SER A 384 -5.20 28.63 -8.35
C SER A 384 -4.16 28.85 -9.46
N SER A 385 -3.92 27.87 -10.33
CA SER A 385 -3.01 28.00 -11.47
C SER A 385 -3.67 28.57 -12.73
N ILE A 386 -5.01 28.62 -12.76
CA ILE A 386 -5.80 29.03 -13.94
C ILE A 386 -6.80 30.16 -13.67
N LEU A 387 -7.01 30.52 -12.40
CA LEU A 387 -7.94 31.57 -11.99
C LEU A 387 -7.22 32.65 -11.18
N GLU A 388 -7.38 33.90 -11.63
CA GLU A 388 -6.95 35.08 -10.85
C GLU A 388 -7.97 35.39 -9.73
N PRO A 389 -7.61 36.14 -8.67
CA PRO A 389 -8.49 36.40 -7.54
C PRO A 389 -9.81 37.14 -7.87
N ASP A 390 -9.79 38.02 -8.88
CA ASP A 390 -10.92 38.86 -9.29
C ASP A 390 -11.91 38.16 -10.25
N GLU A 391 -11.50 37.05 -10.87
CA GLU A 391 -12.34 36.28 -11.79
C GLU A 391 -13.57 35.65 -11.08
N GLU A 392 -14.55 35.12 -11.82
CA GLU A 392 -15.75 34.49 -11.22
C GLU A 392 -15.72 32.96 -11.39
N LEU A 393 -15.88 32.21 -10.29
CA LEU A 393 -16.07 30.75 -10.31
C LEU A 393 -17.55 30.42 -10.20
N LEU A 394 -18.10 29.60 -11.10
CA LEU A 394 -19.48 29.12 -11.01
C LEU A 394 -19.54 27.67 -10.50
N LEU A 395 -20.28 27.44 -9.43
CA LEU A 395 -20.64 26.13 -8.91
C LEU A 395 -22.07 25.79 -9.33
N LEU A 396 -22.24 24.66 -10.02
CA LEU A 396 -23.52 24.09 -10.43
C LEU A 396 -23.75 22.77 -9.69
N THR A 397 -24.79 22.70 -8.85
CA THR A 397 -25.07 21.50 -8.03
C THR A 397 -26.44 20.89 -8.32
N PRO A 398 -26.60 19.57 -8.27
CA PRO A 398 -27.88 18.92 -8.52
C PRO A 398 -28.79 19.03 -7.30
N LEU A 399 -30.09 18.88 -7.52
CA LEU A 399 -31.04 18.63 -6.44
C LEU A 399 -31.03 17.13 -6.09
N VAL A 400 -30.48 16.79 -4.92
CA VAL A 400 -30.25 15.40 -4.50
C VAL A 400 -31.17 15.05 -3.33
N LYS A 401 -31.79 13.87 -3.40
CA LYS A 401 -32.48 13.25 -2.27
C LYS A 401 -31.49 12.41 -1.45
N PRO A 402 -31.60 12.34 -0.11
CA PRO A 402 -30.73 11.49 0.70
C PRO A 402 -30.76 10.02 0.25
N LEU A 403 -29.62 9.32 0.37
CA LEU A 403 -29.56 7.89 0.11
C LEU A 403 -30.29 7.12 1.24
N PRO A 404 -31.18 6.18 0.92
CA PRO A 404 -31.78 5.34 1.94
C PRO A 404 -30.76 4.36 2.52
N ALA A 405 -30.79 4.15 3.84
CA ALA A 405 -29.84 3.28 4.53
C ALA A 405 -29.97 1.79 4.12
N SER A 406 -31.17 1.35 3.72
CA SER A 406 -31.47 -0.02 3.29
C SER A 406 -32.63 -0.06 2.30
N ALA A 407 -32.86 -1.21 1.65
CA ALA A 407 -34.06 -1.41 0.82
C ALA A 407 -35.36 -1.23 1.64
N ALA A 408 -35.37 -1.67 2.90
CA ALA A 408 -36.45 -1.41 3.84
C ALA A 408 -36.61 0.10 4.15
N ALA A 409 -35.52 0.86 4.31
CA ALA A 409 -35.58 2.32 4.47
C ALA A 409 -36.06 3.04 3.20
N ALA A 410 -35.73 2.51 2.02
CA ALA A 410 -36.18 3.02 0.73
C ALA A 410 -37.70 2.84 0.56
N ALA A 411 -38.23 1.65 0.84
CA ALA A 411 -39.67 1.35 0.83
C ALA A 411 -40.45 2.22 1.84
N THR A 412 -39.85 2.48 3.01
CA THR A 412 -40.43 3.34 4.06
C THR A 412 -40.59 4.80 3.62
N THR A 413 -39.60 5.34 2.90
CA THR A 413 -39.63 6.74 2.42
C THR A 413 -40.70 6.92 1.34
N ALA A 414 -40.93 5.91 0.51
CA ALA A 414 -41.94 5.92 -0.53
C ALA A 414 -43.38 5.89 0.03
N ALA A 415 -43.65 5.04 1.04
CA ALA A 415 -44.96 4.93 1.67
C ALA A 415 -45.41 6.24 2.37
N ALA A 416 -44.49 6.97 3.00
CA ALA A 416 -44.78 8.25 3.63
C ALA A 416 -45.16 9.36 2.62
N VAL A 417 -44.60 9.32 1.41
CA VAL A 417 -44.90 10.27 0.33
C VAL A 417 -46.24 9.97 -0.35
N ALA A 418 -46.60 8.68 -0.47
CA ALA A 418 -47.88 8.25 -1.02
C ALA A 418 -49.07 8.60 -0.10
N ALA A 419 -48.92 8.47 1.22
CA ALA A 419 -49.95 8.84 2.19
C ALA A 419 -50.27 10.35 2.18
N GLY A 420 -49.30 11.21 1.82
CA GLY A 420 -49.50 12.65 1.67
C GLY A 420 -50.31 13.06 0.43
N HIS A 421 -50.49 12.17 -0.56
CA HIS A 421 -51.25 12.45 -1.79
C HIS A 421 -52.70 11.94 -1.74
N ALA A 422 -53.07 11.14 -0.74
CA ALA A 422 -54.41 10.54 -0.63
C ALA A 422 -55.38 11.29 0.31
N GLY A 423 -54.91 12.33 1.02
CA GLY A 423 -55.73 13.10 1.96
C GLY A 423 -56.14 14.48 1.42
N GLY A 424 -57.03 14.51 0.44
CA GLY A 424 -57.59 15.76 -0.07
C GLY A 424 -59.11 15.69 -0.13
N GLU A 425 -59.82 16.22 0.87
CA GLU A 425 -61.10 16.92 0.68
C GLU A 425 -61.49 17.80 1.88
N ARG A 426 -61.73 19.09 1.55
CA ARG A 426 -62.67 20.07 2.12
C ARG A 426 -62.48 20.63 3.54
N SER A 427 -61.86 21.82 3.59
CA SER A 427 -62.49 23.03 4.15
C SER A 427 -61.78 24.29 3.62
N ARG A 428 -62.58 25.23 3.11
CA ARG A 428 -62.16 26.57 2.66
C ARG A 428 -62.24 27.52 3.85
N GLU A 429 -61.16 28.19 4.22
CA GLU A 429 -61.17 29.61 4.60
C GLU A 429 -59.79 30.20 4.92
N SER A 430 -59.59 31.43 4.43
CA SER A 430 -58.65 32.48 4.83
C SER A 430 -57.14 32.27 4.66
N THR A 431 -56.61 33.09 3.74
CA THR A 431 -55.23 33.51 3.59
C THR A 431 -54.60 33.98 4.90
N ASN A 432 -53.50 33.33 5.30
CA ASN A 432 -52.35 33.98 5.90
C ASN A 432 -51.12 33.07 5.78
N SER A 433 -50.00 33.69 5.41
CA SER A 433 -48.66 33.11 5.32
C SER A 433 -48.29 32.37 6.61
N ILE A 434 -48.12 31.04 6.52
CA ILE A 434 -47.56 30.22 7.58
C ILE A 434 -46.38 29.44 7.00
N ASP A 435 -45.25 29.59 7.68
CA ASP A 435 -43.98 28.90 7.45
C ASP A 435 -44.15 27.41 7.16
N ALA A 436 -43.53 26.94 6.08
CA ALA A 436 -43.31 25.53 5.79
C ALA A 436 -42.09 25.00 6.59
N SER A 437 -42.14 25.11 7.91
CA SER A 437 -41.05 24.76 8.85
C SER A 437 -41.40 23.61 9.80
N SER A 438 -42.22 22.63 9.40
CA SER A 438 -42.68 21.59 10.34
C SER A 438 -42.67 20.13 9.87
N SER A 439 -41.85 19.73 8.89
CA SER A 439 -41.67 18.29 8.58
C SER A 439 -40.23 17.82 8.26
N SER A 440 -39.20 18.60 8.62
CA SER A 440 -37.79 18.26 8.37
C SER A 440 -37.00 17.76 9.59
N MET A 441 -37.66 17.41 10.70
CA MET A 441 -36.98 17.04 11.95
C MET A 441 -36.78 15.51 12.07
N SER A 442 -35.63 15.00 11.59
CA SER A 442 -34.76 14.01 12.29
C SER A 442 -33.72 13.32 11.36
N SER A 443 -32.94 14.10 10.62
CA SER A 443 -31.59 13.66 10.27
C SER A 443 -30.65 14.85 10.46
N ASN A 444 -29.76 14.79 11.46
CA ASN A 444 -28.67 15.79 11.59
C ASN A 444 -27.68 15.73 10.41
N ILE A 445 -27.85 14.77 9.50
CA ILE A 445 -27.28 14.78 8.15
C ILE A 445 -27.94 15.92 7.37
N LYS A 446 -27.15 16.96 7.06
CA LYS A 446 -27.54 18.09 6.18
C LYS A 446 -28.19 17.54 4.90
N SER A 447 -29.30 18.13 4.47
CA SER A 447 -29.87 17.84 3.15
C SER A 447 -28.82 18.08 2.05
N GLY A 448 -28.93 17.39 0.90
CA GLY A 448 -27.96 17.56 -0.20
C GLY A 448 -27.75 19.02 -0.58
N GLU A 449 -28.83 19.82 -0.56
CA GLU A 449 -28.75 21.26 -0.80
C GLU A 449 -27.95 22.02 0.28
N ALA A 450 -28.14 21.70 1.55
CA ALA A 450 -27.40 22.31 2.65
C ALA A 450 -25.90 21.96 2.61
N VAL A 451 -25.56 20.72 2.22
CA VAL A 451 -24.17 20.29 2.02
C VAL A 451 -23.53 21.05 0.85
N PHE A 452 -24.20 21.15 -0.29
CA PHE A 452 -23.69 21.88 -1.44
C PHE A 452 -23.56 23.39 -1.21
N ARG A 453 -24.44 23.97 -0.40
CA ARG A 453 -24.33 25.36 0.04
C ARG A 453 -23.06 25.58 0.86
N GLU A 454 -22.71 24.64 1.73
CA GLU A 454 -21.47 24.70 2.50
C GLU A 454 -20.23 24.48 1.64
N LEU A 455 -20.30 23.63 0.62
CA LEU A 455 -19.25 23.53 -0.41
C LEU A 455 -19.04 24.89 -1.11
N GLY A 456 -20.10 25.57 -1.52
CA GLY A 456 -20.03 26.91 -2.12
C GLY A 456 -19.34 27.92 -1.18
N ARG A 457 -19.70 27.93 0.11
CA ARG A 457 -19.03 28.78 1.11
C ARG A 457 -17.57 28.42 1.30
N SER A 458 -17.24 27.14 1.32
CA SER A 458 -15.87 26.65 1.53
C SER A 458 -14.97 27.01 0.35
N LEU A 459 -15.48 26.90 -0.88
CA LEU A 459 -14.81 27.41 -2.07
C LEU A 459 -14.59 28.93 -1.98
N ALA A 460 -15.58 29.71 -1.54
CA ALA A 460 -15.46 31.15 -1.40
C ALA A 460 -14.40 31.55 -0.36
N ARG A 461 -14.40 30.90 0.81
CA ARG A 461 -13.40 31.13 1.88
C ARG A 461 -11.98 30.85 1.39
N ARG A 462 -11.77 29.75 0.65
CA ARG A 462 -10.44 29.37 0.16
C ARG A 462 -9.95 30.23 -1.01
N ARG A 463 -10.86 30.62 -1.90
CA ARG A 463 -10.52 31.43 -3.07
C ARG A 463 -10.15 32.87 -2.70
N ASN A 464 -10.74 33.40 -1.62
CA ASN A 464 -10.74 34.85 -1.34
C ASN A 464 -11.23 35.67 -2.55
N GLY A 465 -12.26 35.16 -3.25
CA GLY A 465 -12.81 35.72 -4.47
C GLY A 465 -14.27 35.32 -4.70
N ARG A 466 -14.90 35.85 -5.77
CA ARG A 466 -16.31 35.60 -6.10
C ARG A 466 -16.60 34.15 -6.51
N VAL A 467 -17.54 33.50 -5.80
CA VAL A 467 -18.11 32.21 -6.16
C VAL A 467 -19.61 32.38 -6.36
N LEU A 468 -20.08 32.09 -7.57
CA LEU A 468 -21.49 32.03 -7.91
C LEU A 468 -21.96 30.58 -7.69
N HIS A 469 -23.12 30.39 -7.06
CA HIS A 469 -23.66 29.05 -6.81
C HIS A 469 -25.14 29.01 -7.20
N THR A 470 -25.51 28.05 -8.04
CA THR A 470 -26.92 27.77 -8.34
C THR A 470 -27.16 26.27 -8.52
N SER A 471 -28.39 25.84 -8.28
CA SER A 471 -28.81 24.45 -8.42
C SER A 471 -29.48 24.20 -9.77
N TYR A 472 -29.35 22.98 -10.28
CA TYR A 472 -30.02 22.55 -11.51
C TYR A 472 -30.88 21.30 -11.27
N GLY A 473 -31.87 21.10 -12.15
CA GLY A 473 -32.83 20.00 -12.07
C GLY A 473 -33.23 19.47 -13.44
N ALA A 474 -34.30 18.68 -13.50
CA ALA A 474 -34.75 18.00 -14.72
C ALA A 474 -35.19 18.93 -15.86
N SER A 475 -35.40 20.23 -15.58
CA SER A 475 -35.69 21.25 -16.58
C SER A 475 -34.50 21.65 -17.46
N GLY A 476 -33.32 21.04 -17.24
CA GLY A 476 -32.16 21.24 -18.09
C GLY A 476 -31.46 22.59 -17.92
N VAL A 477 -30.74 23.02 -18.95
CA VAL A 477 -30.04 24.32 -18.97
C VAL A 477 -31.09 25.41 -19.25
N ARG A 478 -31.14 26.43 -18.39
CA ARG A 478 -32.09 27.54 -18.44
C ARG A 478 -31.33 28.82 -18.80
N PRO A 479 -32.00 29.90 -19.27
CA PRO A 479 -31.33 31.16 -19.60
C PRO A 479 -30.48 31.73 -18.45
N ILE A 480 -30.92 31.55 -17.20
CA ILE A 480 -30.12 31.94 -16.02
C ILE A 480 -28.81 31.15 -15.92
N HIS A 481 -28.81 29.85 -16.23
CA HIS A 481 -27.60 29.03 -16.24
C HIS A 481 -26.65 29.49 -17.35
N GLU A 482 -27.16 29.74 -18.57
CA GLU A 482 -26.35 30.25 -19.69
C GLU A 482 -25.71 31.59 -19.36
N ASN A 483 -26.47 32.54 -18.80
CA ASN A 483 -25.96 33.85 -18.39
C ASN A 483 -24.84 33.73 -17.35
N LEU A 484 -25.00 32.84 -16.36
CA LEU A 484 -23.98 32.60 -15.35
C LEU A 484 -22.74 31.92 -15.94
N ILE A 485 -22.92 30.93 -16.83
CA ILE A 485 -21.82 30.25 -17.52
C ILE A 485 -21.05 31.25 -18.40
N ASN A 486 -21.74 32.15 -19.10
CA ASN A 486 -21.14 33.18 -19.94
C ASN A 486 -20.33 34.21 -19.14
N ARG A 487 -20.75 34.53 -17.92
CA ARG A 487 -20.00 35.41 -17.01
C ARG A 487 -18.80 34.74 -16.34
N ALA A 488 -18.93 33.45 -15.98
CA ALA A 488 -17.91 32.77 -15.21
C ALA A 488 -16.63 32.49 -16.00
N SER A 489 -15.51 32.56 -15.29
CA SER A 489 -14.16 32.27 -15.76
C SER A 489 -13.83 30.78 -15.73
N ALA A 490 -14.42 30.04 -14.77
CA ALA A 490 -14.41 28.59 -14.67
C ALA A 490 -15.74 28.07 -14.09
N VAL A 491 -16.07 26.81 -14.39
CA VAL A 491 -17.30 26.15 -13.95
C VAL A 491 -16.97 24.83 -13.26
N ILE A 492 -17.52 24.61 -12.07
CA ILE A 492 -17.56 23.31 -11.40
C ILE A 492 -18.99 22.77 -11.52
N VAL A 493 -19.13 21.60 -12.14
CA VAL A 493 -20.41 20.88 -12.19
C VAL A 493 -20.34 19.68 -11.25
N VAL A 494 -21.17 19.66 -10.23
CA VAL A 494 -21.28 18.54 -9.30
C VAL A 494 -22.33 17.57 -9.80
N THR A 495 -22.07 16.26 -9.79
CA THR A 495 -23.07 15.22 -10.09
C THR A 495 -23.19 14.22 -8.95
N ALA A 496 -24.38 13.66 -8.78
CA ALA A 496 -24.66 12.62 -7.80
C ALA A 496 -25.55 11.56 -8.43
N ASP A 497 -24.95 10.40 -8.74
CA ASP A 497 -25.61 9.24 -9.35
C ASP A 497 -26.34 9.60 -10.65
N SER A 498 -25.61 10.21 -11.59
CA SER A 498 -26.14 10.68 -12.87
C SER A 498 -26.63 9.53 -13.78
N ASN A 499 -26.19 8.29 -13.54
CA ASN A 499 -26.72 7.09 -14.22
C ASN A 499 -28.17 6.82 -13.83
N ARG A 500 -28.58 7.11 -12.59
CA ARG A 500 -29.98 7.03 -12.15
C ARG A 500 -30.77 8.29 -12.48
N ASN A 501 -30.07 9.40 -12.61
CA ASN A 501 -30.63 10.73 -12.84
C ASN A 501 -30.17 11.26 -14.20
N LEU A 502 -30.65 10.66 -15.29
CA LEU A 502 -30.18 10.92 -16.66
C LEU A 502 -30.24 12.41 -17.08
N TYR A 503 -31.10 13.21 -16.46
CA TYR A 503 -31.11 14.67 -16.68
C TYR A 503 -29.77 15.33 -16.32
N GLN A 504 -29.05 14.83 -15.30
CA GLN A 504 -27.72 15.33 -14.92
C GLN A 504 -26.69 15.05 -16.01
N HIS A 505 -26.83 13.92 -16.71
CA HIS A 505 -26.01 13.56 -17.87
C HIS A 505 -26.15 14.59 -19.00
N GLY A 506 -27.39 14.86 -19.41
CA GLY A 506 -27.71 15.86 -20.43
C GLY A 506 -27.24 17.26 -20.04
N PHE A 507 -27.52 17.67 -18.80
CA PHE A 507 -27.11 18.98 -18.28
C PHE A 507 -25.59 19.16 -18.31
N THR A 508 -24.83 18.21 -17.75
CA THR A 508 -23.37 18.30 -17.64
C THR A 508 -22.69 18.35 -19.01
N LYS A 509 -23.15 17.52 -19.96
CA LYS A 509 -22.64 17.53 -21.34
C LYS A 509 -22.93 18.86 -22.03
N HIS A 510 -24.13 19.40 -21.85
CA HIS A 510 -24.51 20.69 -22.42
C HIS A 510 -23.66 21.83 -21.87
N VAL A 511 -23.42 21.88 -20.55
CA VAL A 511 -22.52 22.88 -19.92
C VAL A 511 -21.09 22.73 -20.46
N SER A 512 -20.57 21.51 -20.56
CA SER A 512 -19.24 21.25 -21.12
C SER A 512 -19.14 21.70 -22.58
N LEU A 513 -20.19 21.51 -23.38
CA LEU A 513 -20.25 21.94 -24.78
C LEU A 513 -20.27 23.47 -24.90
N ILE A 514 -21.08 24.19 -24.11
CA ILE A 514 -21.10 25.66 -24.09
C ILE A 514 -19.71 26.21 -23.77
N CYS A 515 -19.06 25.65 -22.75
CA CYS A 515 -17.74 26.11 -22.31
C CYS A 515 -16.64 25.87 -23.35
N ASN A 516 -16.74 24.78 -24.12
CA ASN A 516 -15.82 24.47 -25.22
C ASN A 516 -16.11 25.33 -26.46
N ASN A 517 -17.38 25.57 -26.80
CA ASN A 517 -17.80 26.31 -28.00
C ASN A 517 -17.71 27.84 -27.85
N SER A 518 -17.50 28.35 -26.64
CA SER A 518 -17.29 29.79 -26.39
C SER A 518 -16.07 30.37 -27.15
N CYS A 519 -15.28 29.55 -27.84
CA CYS A 519 -14.19 29.93 -28.75
C CYS A 519 -14.66 30.33 -30.18
N MET A 520 -15.89 29.97 -30.60
CA MET A 520 -16.35 30.16 -32.00
C MET A 520 -17.14 31.45 -32.27
N ASN A 521 -17.68 32.12 -31.25
CA ASN A 521 -18.69 33.18 -31.41
C ASN A 521 -18.17 34.61 -31.17
N SER A 522 -16.95 34.94 -31.61
CA SER A 522 -16.45 36.33 -31.57
C SER A 522 -16.34 37.01 -32.94
N SER A 523 -16.88 36.42 -34.01
CA SER A 523 -16.80 37.00 -35.37
C SER A 523 -18.00 37.88 -35.76
N THR A 524 -19.06 37.95 -34.95
CA THR A 524 -20.26 38.73 -35.29
C THR A 524 -20.95 39.22 -34.01
N ASN A 525 -20.54 40.38 -33.51
CA ASN A 525 -21.43 41.44 -33.00
C ASN A 525 -20.59 42.55 -32.33
N ASN A 526 -20.33 43.61 -33.10
CA ASN A 526 -19.94 44.91 -32.59
C ASN A 526 -21.16 45.55 -31.92
N THR A 527 -21.37 45.33 -30.62
CA THR A 527 -22.08 46.30 -29.78
C THR A 527 -21.45 46.36 -28.39
N SER A 528 -21.25 47.59 -27.95
CA SER A 528 -20.57 48.04 -26.74
C SER A 528 -21.09 47.40 -25.45
N SER A 529 -20.25 46.60 -24.78
CA SER A 529 -20.23 46.58 -23.32
C SER A 529 -18.79 46.41 -22.83
N THR A 530 -18.33 47.46 -22.19
CA THR A 530 -17.00 47.68 -21.66
C THR A 530 -16.87 46.90 -20.35
N HIS A 531 -16.28 45.70 -20.36
CA HIS A 531 -15.57 45.14 -19.20
C HIS A 531 -14.60 44.02 -19.62
N ASN A 532 -13.31 44.36 -19.59
CA ASN A 532 -12.12 43.55 -19.31
C ASN A 532 -12.18 42.03 -19.59
N ASN A 533 -12.30 41.64 -20.85
CA ASN A 533 -11.98 40.27 -21.31
C ASN A 533 -10.72 40.23 -22.18
N SER A 534 -9.82 41.21 -22.03
CA SER A 534 -8.57 41.34 -22.81
C SER A 534 -7.45 40.38 -22.35
N ALA A 535 -7.58 39.71 -21.21
CA ALA A 535 -6.53 38.85 -20.63
C ALA A 535 -6.54 37.38 -21.12
N ARG A 536 -7.55 36.96 -21.91
CA ARG A 536 -7.77 35.53 -22.27
C ARG A 536 -7.45 35.17 -23.72
N ARG A 537 -6.67 36.00 -24.41
CA ARG A 537 -6.18 35.71 -25.77
C ARG A 537 -4.83 35.00 -25.70
N ASN A 538 -4.65 33.93 -26.46
CA ASN A 538 -3.31 33.39 -26.72
C ASN A 538 -2.50 34.37 -27.59
N SER A 539 -1.20 34.13 -27.75
CA SER A 539 -0.29 34.94 -28.60
C SER A 539 -0.70 35.02 -30.09
N ALA A 540 -1.74 34.27 -30.49
CA ALA A 540 -2.35 34.26 -31.81
C ALA A 540 -3.78 34.87 -31.85
N GLY A 541 -4.30 35.44 -30.75
CA GLY A 541 -5.58 36.17 -30.72
C GLY A 541 -6.85 35.35 -30.45
N TYR A 542 -6.76 34.02 -30.29
CA TYR A 542 -7.92 33.15 -30.03
C TYR A 542 -8.27 33.07 -28.52
N GLN A 543 -9.58 33.02 -28.23
CA GLN A 543 -10.13 32.92 -26.89
C GLN A 543 -9.97 31.47 -26.37
N ARG A 544 -9.33 31.27 -25.21
CA ARG A 544 -9.21 29.92 -24.63
C ARG A 544 -10.59 29.38 -24.21
N PRO A 545 -10.86 28.07 -24.39
CA PRO A 545 -12.09 27.46 -23.87
C PRO A 545 -12.17 27.61 -22.36
N LYS A 546 -13.38 27.75 -21.82
CA LYS A 546 -13.59 27.95 -20.38
C LYS A 546 -13.26 26.67 -19.61
N ALA A 547 -12.62 26.82 -18.45
CA ALA A 547 -12.27 25.70 -17.59
C ALA A 547 -13.55 25.06 -17.01
N VAL A 548 -13.73 23.75 -17.21
CA VAL A 548 -14.84 22.97 -16.64
C VAL A 548 -14.30 21.79 -15.87
N VAL A 549 -14.64 21.70 -14.59
CA VAL A 549 -14.34 20.57 -13.71
C VAL A 549 -15.64 19.87 -13.35
N VAL A 550 -15.75 18.59 -13.67
CA VAL A 550 -16.89 17.77 -13.26
C VAL A 550 -16.52 16.98 -12.02
N VAL A 551 -17.33 17.08 -10.97
CA VAL A 551 -17.12 16.40 -9.67
C VAL A 551 -18.26 15.43 -9.43
N ALA A 552 -17.99 14.13 -9.46
CA ALA A 552 -18.94 13.12 -9.02
C ALA A 552 -18.81 12.90 -7.51
N VAL A 553 -19.87 13.21 -6.77
CA VAL A 553 -19.87 13.10 -5.30
C VAL A 553 -20.41 11.76 -4.77
N SER A 554 -20.93 10.91 -5.65
CA SER A 554 -21.40 9.56 -5.33
C SER A 554 -20.77 8.58 -6.31
N SER A 555 -21.54 8.01 -7.24
CA SER A 555 -21.04 7.09 -8.26
C SER A 555 -19.85 7.67 -9.07
N PRO A 556 -18.68 7.00 -9.06
CA PRO A 556 -17.56 7.37 -9.94
C PRO A 556 -17.82 7.00 -11.40
N TYR A 557 -18.87 6.23 -11.68
CA TYR A 557 -19.18 5.73 -13.02
C TYR A 557 -19.96 6.75 -13.87
N ASP A 558 -20.46 7.83 -13.25
CA ASP A 558 -21.24 8.90 -13.90
C ASP A 558 -20.61 9.35 -15.23
N PHE A 559 -19.31 9.62 -15.25
CA PHE A 559 -18.61 9.99 -16.48
C PHE A 559 -17.29 9.25 -16.69
N ALA A 560 -16.93 8.24 -15.88
CA ALA A 560 -15.63 7.58 -15.94
C ALA A 560 -15.19 7.16 -17.36
N LYS A 561 -16.13 6.65 -18.16
CA LYS A 561 -15.88 6.18 -19.54
C LYS A 561 -16.12 7.24 -20.61
N ASP A 562 -16.72 8.38 -20.30
CA ASP A 562 -17.15 9.38 -21.29
C ASP A 562 -16.01 10.35 -21.64
N PRO A 563 -15.39 10.29 -22.84
CA PRO A 563 -14.24 11.11 -23.20
C PRO A 563 -14.57 12.59 -23.43
N THR A 564 -15.84 12.99 -23.48
CA THR A 564 -16.23 14.40 -23.71
C THR A 564 -15.96 15.29 -22.51
N ILE A 565 -15.90 14.71 -21.31
CA ILE A 565 -15.57 15.41 -20.07
C ILE A 565 -14.04 15.46 -19.91
N GLY A 566 -13.49 16.68 -19.87
CA GLY A 566 -12.04 16.92 -19.83
C GLY A 566 -11.39 16.66 -18.47
N THR A 567 -11.92 17.29 -17.42
CA THR A 567 -11.43 17.15 -16.03
C THR A 567 -12.53 16.55 -15.17
N TYR A 568 -12.26 15.41 -14.55
CA TYR A 568 -13.24 14.61 -13.80
C TYR A 568 -12.65 14.13 -12.48
N VAL A 569 -13.33 14.46 -11.38
CA VAL A 569 -12.92 14.20 -10.00
C VAL A 569 -14.01 13.41 -9.29
N CYS A 570 -13.64 12.44 -8.45
CA CYS A 570 -14.56 11.64 -7.65
C CYS A 570 -14.26 11.81 -6.16
N THR A 571 -15.30 12.00 -5.36
CA THR A 571 -15.20 12.05 -3.89
C THR A 571 -15.75 10.80 -3.20
N TYR A 572 -16.57 10.00 -3.91
CA TYR A 572 -17.22 8.76 -3.43
C TYR A 572 -18.17 8.95 -2.23
N ASP A 573 -18.38 10.20 -1.83
CA ASP A 573 -19.15 10.58 -0.67
C ASP A 573 -19.53 12.07 -0.78
N LEU A 574 -20.76 12.40 -0.37
CA LEU A 574 -21.33 13.74 -0.38
C LEU A 574 -21.31 14.41 1.00
N THR A 575 -20.65 13.81 1.99
CA THR A 575 -20.49 14.39 3.33
C THR A 575 -19.66 15.68 3.32
N ASP A 576 -19.86 16.51 4.35
CA ASP A 576 -19.12 17.77 4.53
C ASP A 576 -17.59 17.51 4.51
N ALA A 577 -17.12 16.48 5.23
CA ALA A 577 -15.71 16.11 5.28
C ALA A 577 -15.12 15.73 3.91
N ALA A 578 -15.88 15.00 3.08
CA ALA A 578 -15.47 14.67 1.71
C ALA A 578 -15.34 15.93 0.84
N LEU A 579 -16.30 16.85 0.96
CA LEU A 579 -16.30 18.09 0.20
C LEU A 579 -15.22 19.09 0.68
N GLN A 580 -14.88 19.11 1.97
CA GLN A 580 -13.71 19.85 2.46
C GLN A 580 -12.40 19.28 1.91
N ALA A 581 -12.26 17.95 1.85
CA ALA A 581 -11.11 17.30 1.21
C ALA A 581 -11.03 17.63 -0.29
N LEU A 582 -12.17 17.63 -0.99
CA LEU A 582 -12.25 18.08 -2.38
C LEU A 582 -11.74 19.52 -2.54
N VAL A 583 -12.19 20.46 -1.70
CA VAL A 583 -11.75 21.87 -1.78
C VAL A 583 -10.23 21.97 -1.61
N ARG A 584 -9.64 21.24 -0.66
CA ARG A 584 -8.18 21.18 -0.47
C ARG A 584 -7.44 20.67 -1.71
N VAL A 585 -7.99 19.67 -2.39
CA VAL A 585 -7.43 19.13 -3.64
C VAL A 585 -7.57 20.14 -4.79
N LEU A 586 -8.75 20.76 -4.94
CA LEU A 586 -9.01 21.73 -6.00
C LEU A 586 -8.07 22.94 -5.93
N TYR A 587 -7.61 23.34 -4.74
CA TYR A 587 -6.67 24.44 -4.54
C TYR A 587 -5.21 23.99 -4.29
N GLY A 588 -4.92 22.70 -4.35
CA GLY A 588 -3.55 22.16 -4.27
C GLY A 588 -2.95 22.12 -2.86
N GLU A 589 -3.75 22.31 -1.80
CA GLU A 589 -3.31 22.10 -0.41
C GLU A 589 -2.97 20.63 -0.15
N VAL A 590 -3.69 19.72 -0.82
CA VAL A 590 -3.49 18.28 -0.75
C VAL A 590 -3.37 17.74 -2.17
N SER A 591 -2.35 16.91 -2.41
CA SER A 591 -2.23 16.18 -3.68
C SER A 591 -3.21 15.02 -3.70
N PRO A 592 -4.02 14.86 -4.77
CA PRO A 592 -4.94 13.73 -4.88
C PRO A 592 -4.14 12.43 -5.00
N THR A 593 -4.44 11.47 -4.13
CA THR A 593 -3.78 10.14 -4.14
C THR A 593 -4.75 9.00 -4.39
N GLY A 594 -6.05 9.28 -4.36
CA GLY A 594 -7.08 8.30 -4.59
C GLY A 594 -7.01 7.68 -5.98
N ARG A 595 -7.45 6.43 -6.06
CA ARG A 595 -7.57 5.67 -7.30
C ARG A 595 -9.00 5.16 -7.40
N MET A 596 -9.54 5.13 -8.62
CA MET A 596 -10.84 4.52 -8.85
C MET A 596 -10.77 3.05 -8.43
N PRO A 597 -11.64 2.56 -7.53
CA PRO A 597 -11.70 1.14 -7.19
C PRO A 597 -12.17 0.28 -8.37
N GLY A 598 -11.87 -1.01 -8.33
CA GLY A 598 -12.47 -1.99 -9.22
C GLY A 598 -11.80 -2.20 -10.58
N THR A 599 -12.53 -2.79 -11.52
CA THR A 599 -12.05 -3.14 -12.86
C THR A 599 -11.67 -1.91 -13.69
N LEU A 600 -12.38 -0.80 -13.47
CA LEU A 600 -11.99 0.48 -14.05
C LEU A 600 -10.67 0.97 -13.48
N SER A 601 -10.27 0.63 -12.25
CA SER A 601 -8.89 0.85 -11.79
C SER A 601 -7.87 0.16 -12.67
N LYS A 602 -8.14 -1.04 -13.19
CA LYS A 602 -7.21 -1.80 -14.04
C LYS A 602 -7.17 -1.26 -15.46
N SER A 603 -8.31 -0.77 -15.98
CA SER A 603 -8.43 -0.05 -17.26
C SER A 603 -7.86 1.37 -17.20
N THR A 604 -8.00 2.03 -16.06
CA THR A 604 -7.58 3.41 -15.81
C THR A 604 -6.13 3.43 -15.29
N ALA A 605 -5.62 2.45 -14.57
CA ALA A 605 -4.19 2.22 -14.39
C ALA A 605 -3.47 1.98 -15.73
N ARG A 606 -4.21 1.46 -16.73
CA ARG A 606 -3.81 1.43 -18.14
C ARG A 606 -3.91 2.79 -18.88
N ARG A 607 -4.65 3.79 -18.37
CA ARG A 607 -4.95 5.10 -19.03
C ARG A 607 -4.58 6.40 -18.28
N THR A 608 -4.41 6.38 -16.95
CA THR A 608 -4.11 7.51 -16.02
C THR A 608 -2.83 7.31 -15.22
N SER A 609 -2.20 6.14 -15.35
CA SER A 609 -0.81 6.30 -15.70
C SER A 609 -0.83 7.09 -17.02
N GLN A 610 -0.14 8.24 -17.11
CA GLN A 610 0.65 8.41 -18.34
C GLN A 610 1.22 7.03 -18.58
N PRO A 611 0.83 6.29 -19.66
CA PRO A 611 1.01 4.84 -19.75
C PRO A 611 2.35 4.61 -19.13
N ARG A 612 2.41 3.96 -17.96
CA ARG A 612 3.55 4.13 -17.04
C ARG A 612 4.73 3.55 -17.75
N GLN A 613 5.36 4.32 -18.65
CA GLN A 613 5.61 3.85 -20.02
C GLN A 613 6.22 2.50 -19.83
N GLN A 614 5.40 1.45 -20.04
CA GLN A 614 5.85 0.11 -19.67
C GLN A 614 6.84 -0.19 -20.74
N TRP A 615 8.05 0.31 -20.49
CA TRP A 615 9.15 0.23 -21.38
C TRP A 615 9.35 -1.26 -21.55
N LEU A 616 9.37 -1.69 -22.80
CA LEU A 616 9.70 -3.06 -23.10
C LEU A 616 11.08 -3.32 -22.48
N VAL A 617 11.07 -4.11 -21.40
CA VAL A 617 12.29 -4.53 -20.74
C VAL A 617 12.70 -5.84 -21.36
N GLU A 618 13.80 -5.80 -22.11
CA GLU A 618 14.39 -6.97 -22.73
C GLU A 618 15.54 -7.50 -21.88
N THR A 619 15.89 -8.76 -22.10
CA THR A 619 17.16 -9.31 -21.61
C THR A 619 18.31 -8.69 -22.39
N TRP A 620 19.33 -8.24 -21.68
CA TRP A 620 20.57 -7.75 -22.25
C TRP A 620 21.39 -8.91 -22.82
N ASN A 621 22.01 -8.68 -23.97
CA ASN A 621 22.87 -9.59 -24.69
C ASN A 621 24.20 -8.89 -24.96
N ALA A 622 25.30 -9.45 -24.45
CA ALA A 622 26.60 -8.81 -24.50
C ALA A 622 27.07 -8.46 -25.93
N GLU A 623 26.84 -9.34 -26.90
CA GLU A 623 27.28 -9.13 -28.30
C GLU A 623 26.49 -8.00 -28.97
N ARG A 624 25.18 -7.96 -28.75
CA ARG A 624 24.28 -6.96 -29.34
C ARG A 624 24.39 -5.58 -28.66
N ASP A 625 24.68 -5.54 -27.35
CA ASP A 625 24.28 -4.41 -26.51
C ASP A 625 25.43 -3.66 -25.84
N SER A 626 26.64 -4.23 -25.83
CA SER A 626 27.77 -3.65 -25.09
C SER A 626 28.13 -2.25 -25.55
N ALA A 627 28.17 -2.01 -26.87
CA ALA A 627 28.50 -0.69 -27.42
C ALA A 627 27.47 0.38 -27.01
N ALA A 628 26.18 0.05 -27.05
CA ALA A 628 25.12 0.98 -26.65
C ALA A 628 25.10 1.25 -25.14
N LEU A 629 25.52 0.27 -24.33
CA LEU A 629 25.67 0.44 -22.87
C LEU A 629 26.87 1.32 -22.54
N ASP A 630 28.00 1.17 -23.25
CA ASP A 630 29.16 2.06 -23.12
C ASP A 630 28.79 3.52 -23.46
N THR A 631 27.93 3.75 -24.45
CA THR A 631 27.38 5.09 -24.76
C THR A 631 26.51 5.63 -23.63
N LEU A 632 25.61 4.82 -23.07
CA LEU A 632 24.80 5.22 -21.91
C LEU A 632 25.67 5.60 -20.71
N LEU A 633 26.68 4.79 -20.40
CA LEU A 633 27.64 5.05 -19.31
C LEU A 633 28.37 6.38 -19.52
N THR A 634 28.75 6.69 -20.75
CA THR A 634 29.40 7.96 -21.11
C THR A 634 28.46 9.16 -20.87
N SER A 635 27.21 9.07 -21.32
CA SER A 635 26.21 10.13 -21.08
C SER A 635 25.96 10.40 -19.58
N ILE A 636 25.92 9.35 -18.75
CA ILE A 636 25.73 9.51 -17.30
C ILE A 636 26.93 10.25 -16.69
N ARG A 637 28.16 9.87 -17.05
CA ARG A 637 29.40 10.53 -16.56
C ARG A 637 29.45 12.01 -16.90
N GLU A 638 29.11 12.36 -18.14
CA GLU A 638 29.10 13.75 -18.62
C GLU A 638 28.12 14.60 -17.81
N SER A 639 26.92 14.07 -17.54
CA SER A 639 25.92 14.79 -16.72
C SER A 639 26.36 15.05 -15.28
N GLU A 640 27.17 14.16 -14.70
CA GLU A 640 27.67 14.28 -13.33
C GLU A 640 28.89 15.20 -13.23
N SER A 641 29.60 15.42 -14.34
CA SER A 641 30.78 16.31 -14.41
C SER A 641 30.45 17.80 -14.58
N GLY A 642 29.18 18.17 -14.77
CA GLY A 642 28.73 19.58 -14.84
C GLY A 642 29.12 20.34 -16.11
N ILE A 643 29.74 19.71 -17.09
CA ILE A 643 30.09 20.32 -18.38
C ILE A 643 28.97 20.04 -19.37
N GLY A 644 28.01 20.97 -19.51
CA GLY A 644 26.93 20.81 -20.49
C GLY A 644 25.79 21.82 -20.37
N GLY A 645 26.09 23.11 -20.44
CA GLY A 645 25.12 24.16 -20.70
C GLY A 645 25.21 24.64 -22.15
N SER A 646 24.04 24.84 -22.77
CA SER A 646 23.77 25.54 -24.06
C SER A 646 23.91 24.75 -25.37
N SER A 647 22.76 24.33 -25.92
CA SER A 647 22.39 24.73 -27.28
C SER A 647 20.87 24.70 -27.45
N SER A 648 20.35 25.86 -27.82
CA SER A 648 18.96 26.16 -28.15
C SER A 648 18.56 25.60 -29.51
N SER A 649 17.26 25.27 -29.61
CA SER A 649 16.42 25.11 -30.80
C SER A 649 16.96 25.59 -32.16
N SER A 650 16.85 24.72 -33.17
CA SER A 650 16.42 25.12 -34.51
C SER A 650 15.69 23.98 -35.22
N SER A 651 14.47 24.29 -35.64
CA SER A 651 13.65 23.55 -36.58
C SER A 651 13.89 24.07 -38.00
N SER A 652 14.14 23.19 -38.97
CA SER A 652 13.79 23.45 -40.38
C SER A 652 13.82 22.18 -41.25
N ASN A 653 12.92 22.20 -42.21
CA ASN A 653 12.59 21.16 -43.20
C ASN A 653 13.69 20.91 -44.25
N VAL A 654 13.73 19.65 -44.72
CA VAL A 654 13.85 19.16 -46.12
C VAL A 654 14.68 19.98 -47.13
N HIS A 655 15.83 19.42 -47.57
CA HIS A 655 16.10 19.00 -48.97
C HIS A 655 17.47 18.31 -49.15
N ASN A 656 17.56 17.55 -50.25
CA ASN A 656 18.66 16.75 -50.80
C ASN A 656 20.04 17.43 -50.81
N GLU A 657 21.12 16.66 -50.66
CA GLU A 657 22.01 16.24 -51.78
C GLU A 657 23.20 15.37 -51.32
N MET A 658 23.76 14.65 -52.28
CA MET A 658 24.82 13.64 -52.19
C MET A 658 26.22 14.24 -52.01
N GLY A 659 27.16 13.43 -51.50
CA GLY A 659 28.51 13.34 -52.09
C GLY A 659 29.75 13.65 -51.21
N ALA A 660 30.66 12.67 -51.18
CA ALA A 660 32.13 12.78 -51.14
C ALA A 660 32.90 13.10 -49.84
N SER A 661 33.45 12.02 -49.25
CA SER A 661 34.87 11.70 -48.94
C SER A 661 35.93 12.76 -48.51
N SER A 662 36.85 12.25 -47.66
CA SER A 662 38.22 12.71 -47.30
C SER A 662 38.30 13.71 -46.12
N SER A 663 39.25 13.67 -45.17
CA SER A 663 40.53 12.97 -45.01
C SER A 663 40.97 13.02 -43.53
N ILE A 664 41.90 12.13 -43.19
CA ILE A 664 42.68 11.99 -41.95
C ILE A 664 43.53 13.24 -41.69
N ASP A 665 43.66 13.65 -40.42
CA ASP A 665 44.95 14.04 -39.82
C ASP A 665 44.86 14.07 -38.29
N GLY A 666 45.86 13.50 -37.63
CA GLY A 666 46.04 13.55 -36.18
C GLY A 666 47.17 14.49 -35.81
N ASN A 667 47.08 15.14 -34.65
CA ASN A 667 48.12 15.07 -33.62
C ASN A 667 47.65 15.70 -32.30
N SER A 668 47.86 14.94 -31.24
CA SER A 668 48.22 15.30 -29.86
C SER A 668 48.32 16.79 -29.52
N ASN A 669 47.58 17.22 -28.48
CA ASN A 669 48.12 18.21 -27.55
C ASN A 669 47.61 18.00 -26.11
N SER A 670 48.58 17.86 -25.24
CA SER A 670 48.54 17.75 -23.79
C SER A 670 47.87 18.96 -23.14
N ILE A 671 46.92 18.72 -22.23
CA ILE A 671 46.46 19.73 -21.28
C ILE A 671 46.86 19.26 -19.87
N SER A 672 47.86 19.95 -19.33
CA SER A 672 48.22 19.97 -17.92
C SER A 672 47.04 20.51 -17.10
N ILE A 673 46.48 19.69 -16.20
CA ILE A 673 45.53 20.15 -15.18
C ILE A 673 46.29 20.20 -13.85
N SER A 674 46.40 21.42 -13.33
CA SER A 674 46.94 21.78 -12.03
C SER A 674 46.13 21.15 -10.89
N ASN A 675 46.84 20.81 -9.82
CA ASN A 675 46.30 20.36 -8.53
C ASN A 675 45.22 21.33 -8.01
N SER A 676 43.97 20.88 -7.98
CA SER A 676 42.94 21.40 -7.10
C SER A 676 42.34 20.24 -6.29
N SER A 677 42.52 20.34 -4.98
CA SER A 677 41.91 19.49 -3.96
C SER A 677 40.38 19.62 -3.97
N ASN A 678 39.69 18.49 -3.86
CA ASN A 678 38.22 18.30 -3.77
C ASN A 678 37.39 18.35 -5.06
N SER A 679 37.76 17.60 -6.09
CA SER A 679 36.80 17.15 -7.11
C SER A 679 36.14 15.83 -6.69
N SER A 680 34.81 15.81 -6.56
CA SER A 680 34.01 14.60 -6.30
C SER A 680 34.37 13.48 -7.28
N SER A 681 35.00 12.42 -6.79
CA SER A 681 35.38 11.22 -7.57
C SER A 681 34.14 10.56 -8.19
N ASN A 682 34.11 10.41 -9.53
CA ASN A 682 32.98 9.83 -10.24
C ASN A 682 33.05 8.29 -10.20
N ILE A 683 32.09 7.65 -9.53
CA ILE A 683 31.98 6.19 -9.34
C ILE A 683 32.03 5.43 -10.68
N LEU A 684 31.49 6.01 -11.75
CA LEU A 684 31.40 5.39 -13.06
C LEU A 684 32.63 5.63 -13.94
N ALA A 685 33.64 6.39 -13.53
CA ALA A 685 34.72 6.89 -14.40
C ALA A 685 35.41 5.83 -15.30
N ASN A 686 35.49 4.57 -14.86
CA ASN A 686 36.10 3.47 -15.62
C ASN A 686 35.22 2.23 -15.83
N VAL A 687 33.92 2.33 -15.54
CA VAL A 687 32.94 1.26 -15.75
C VAL A 687 32.66 1.06 -17.24
N ARG A 688 32.74 -0.17 -17.73
CA ARG A 688 32.37 -0.50 -19.11
C ARG A 688 31.30 -1.58 -19.10
N ALA A 689 30.68 -1.84 -20.24
CA ALA A 689 29.68 -2.90 -20.36
C ALA A 689 30.19 -4.27 -19.85
N ASP A 690 31.45 -4.60 -20.12
CA ASP A 690 32.10 -5.83 -19.66
C ASP A 690 32.37 -5.86 -18.15
N THR A 691 32.39 -4.71 -17.46
CA THR A 691 32.47 -4.65 -15.98
C THR A 691 31.28 -5.37 -15.32
N PHE A 692 30.13 -5.45 -15.99
CA PHE A 692 28.94 -6.12 -15.45
C PHE A 692 28.94 -7.65 -15.62
N LEU A 693 29.93 -8.21 -16.31
CA LEU A 693 30.00 -9.65 -16.59
C LEU A 693 30.96 -10.36 -15.62
N LEU A 694 30.43 -11.17 -14.70
CA LEU A 694 31.22 -12.01 -13.80
C LEU A 694 31.65 -13.32 -14.46
N LYS A 695 30.83 -13.88 -15.36
CA LYS A 695 31.12 -15.15 -16.08
C LYS A 695 31.52 -16.30 -15.14
N SER A 696 30.83 -16.41 -14.00
CA SER A 696 31.05 -17.46 -13.00
C SER A 696 29.99 -18.57 -13.08
N ALA A 697 30.39 -19.82 -12.86
CA ALA A 697 29.46 -20.96 -12.85
C ALA A 697 28.45 -20.92 -11.68
N ASP A 698 28.82 -20.28 -10.57
CA ASP A 698 28.00 -20.17 -9.34
C ASP A 698 27.03 -18.97 -9.37
N VAL A 699 27.13 -18.12 -10.41
CA VAL A 699 26.31 -16.92 -10.57
C VAL A 699 25.47 -17.00 -11.82
N GLN A 700 24.15 -16.82 -11.68
CA GLN A 700 23.25 -16.64 -12.82
C GLN A 700 23.04 -15.15 -13.07
N GLU A 701 23.37 -14.70 -14.28
CA GLU A 701 23.29 -13.30 -14.69
C GLU A 701 22.09 -13.11 -15.63
N CYS A 702 21.19 -12.18 -15.29
CA CYS A 702 20.05 -11.84 -16.15
C CYS A 702 19.87 -10.33 -16.22
N HIS A 703 20.79 -9.66 -16.91
CA HIS A 703 20.75 -8.21 -17.03
C HIS A 703 19.62 -7.76 -17.95
N LEU A 704 19.10 -6.57 -17.69
CA LEU A 704 17.90 -6.05 -18.33
C LEU A 704 18.17 -4.69 -18.96
N VAL A 705 17.51 -4.41 -20.07
CA VAL A 705 17.64 -3.14 -20.80
C VAL A 705 16.30 -2.62 -21.27
N VAL A 706 16.26 -1.30 -21.41
CA VAL A 706 15.21 -0.58 -22.14
C VAL A 706 15.86 0.12 -23.33
N ARG A 707 15.34 -0.13 -24.53
CA ARG A 707 15.83 0.46 -25.77
C ARG A 707 14.86 1.45 -26.38
N ASN A 708 15.42 2.32 -27.20
CA ASN A 708 14.68 3.02 -28.24
C ASN A 708 14.48 2.08 -29.45
N SER A 709 13.23 1.86 -29.86
CA SER A 709 12.89 0.96 -30.97
C SER A 709 13.40 1.42 -32.33
N SER A 710 13.66 2.72 -32.53
CA SER A 710 14.09 3.28 -33.81
C SER A 710 15.60 3.46 -33.91
N THR A 711 16.26 3.83 -32.81
CA THR A 711 17.71 4.11 -32.81
C THR A 711 18.55 3.00 -32.19
N HIS A 712 17.90 1.96 -31.62
CA HIS A 712 18.53 0.91 -30.82
C HIS A 712 19.36 1.38 -29.61
N ALA A 713 19.34 2.68 -29.31
CA ALA A 713 20.03 3.25 -28.15
C ALA A 713 19.43 2.69 -26.84
N ILE A 714 20.30 2.39 -25.87
CA ILE A 714 19.88 1.93 -24.54
C ILE A 714 19.56 3.16 -23.69
N ASN A 715 18.28 3.31 -23.33
CA ASN A 715 17.79 4.39 -22.48
C ASN A 715 17.87 4.04 -20.98
N GLY A 716 18.01 2.75 -20.66
CA GLY A 716 18.28 2.30 -19.31
C GLY A 716 18.76 0.85 -19.25
N PHE A 717 19.50 0.54 -18.19
CA PHE A 717 20.15 -0.75 -17.95
C PHE A 717 20.01 -1.15 -16.48
N CYS A 718 19.82 -2.43 -16.20
CA CYS A 718 19.76 -2.98 -14.85
C CYS A 718 20.57 -4.27 -14.79
N ALA A 719 21.60 -4.28 -13.94
CA ALA A 719 22.42 -5.47 -13.70
C ALA A 719 21.80 -6.30 -12.57
N THR A 720 21.53 -7.58 -12.84
CA THR A 720 21.02 -8.53 -11.86
C THR A 720 21.86 -9.80 -11.81
N TYR A 721 22.00 -10.34 -10.60
CA TYR A 721 22.78 -11.54 -10.31
C TYR A 721 22.03 -12.42 -9.33
N PHE A 722 22.08 -13.73 -9.50
CA PHE A 722 21.62 -14.70 -8.51
C PHE A 722 22.79 -15.60 -8.09
N PHE A 723 23.19 -15.49 -6.82
CA PHE A 723 24.27 -16.27 -6.23
C PHE A 723 23.71 -17.56 -5.65
N ARG A 724 24.00 -18.71 -6.27
CA ARG A 724 23.38 -19.99 -5.88
C ARG A 724 23.83 -20.44 -4.50
N SER A 725 25.11 -20.28 -4.20
CA SER A 725 25.70 -20.66 -2.90
C SER A 725 25.05 -19.99 -1.69
N THR A 726 24.57 -18.75 -1.82
CA THR A 726 23.90 -18.03 -0.73
C THR A 726 22.37 -17.96 -0.87
N GLY A 727 21.83 -18.21 -2.07
CA GLY A 727 20.42 -17.96 -2.39
C GLY A 727 20.08 -16.46 -2.44
N THR A 728 21.06 -15.60 -2.74
CA THR A 728 20.87 -14.14 -2.74
C THR A 728 20.64 -13.63 -4.16
N GLY A 729 19.49 -12.99 -4.40
CA GLY A 729 19.21 -12.23 -5.62
C GLY A 729 19.63 -10.78 -5.46
N VAL A 730 20.46 -10.28 -6.38
CA VAL A 730 21.10 -8.96 -6.28
C VAL A 730 20.70 -8.08 -7.45
N ILE A 731 20.33 -6.84 -7.16
CA ILE A 731 20.28 -5.74 -8.13
C ILE A 731 21.57 -4.93 -7.96
N GLY A 732 22.54 -5.13 -8.85
CA GLY A 732 23.88 -4.53 -8.74
C GLY A 732 23.96 -3.10 -9.25
N ALA A 733 23.15 -2.71 -10.23
CA ALA A 733 23.08 -1.34 -10.73
C ALA A 733 21.74 -1.08 -11.44
N ILE A 734 21.21 0.14 -11.32
CA ILE A 734 20.13 0.65 -12.17
C ILE A 734 20.61 1.97 -12.78
N LEU A 735 20.82 1.97 -14.09
CA LEU A 735 21.32 3.10 -14.86
C LEU A 735 20.23 3.60 -15.81
N VAL A 736 19.99 4.90 -15.83
CA VAL A 736 19.00 5.53 -16.72
C VAL A 736 19.59 6.79 -17.30
N ASP A 737 19.45 6.94 -18.62
CA ASP A 737 19.87 8.12 -19.38
C ASP A 737 19.34 9.39 -18.69
N PRO A 738 20.21 10.36 -18.32
CA PRO A 738 19.83 11.58 -17.63
C PRO A 738 18.67 12.34 -18.29
N ALA A 739 18.66 12.43 -19.63
CA ALA A 739 17.62 13.13 -20.39
C ALA A 739 16.28 12.38 -20.39
N ARG A 740 16.28 11.09 -20.04
CA ARG A 740 15.09 10.22 -20.00
C ARG A 740 14.70 9.79 -18.59
N ARG A 741 15.33 10.34 -17.56
CA ARG A 741 14.89 10.17 -16.17
C ARG A 741 13.47 10.74 -16.01
N ARG A 742 12.72 10.22 -15.04
CA ARG A 742 11.29 10.54 -14.77
C ARG A 742 10.28 10.01 -15.80
N LEU A 743 10.71 9.26 -16.83
CA LEU A 743 9.82 8.57 -17.77
C LEU A 743 9.42 7.14 -17.34
N GLY A 744 9.69 6.75 -16.09
CA GLY A 744 9.34 5.41 -15.58
C GLY A 744 10.26 4.25 -15.98
N ILE A 745 11.33 4.50 -16.74
CA ILE A 745 12.35 3.50 -17.16
C ILE A 745 12.91 2.72 -15.96
N GLY A 746 13.44 3.44 -14.97
CA GLY A 746 14.06 2.81 -13.79
C GLY A 746 13.09 1.95 -12.97
N SER A 747 11.82 2.36 -12.86
CA SER A 747 10.80 1.57 -12.16
C SER A 747 10.41 0.32 -12.93
N SER A 748 10.40 0.38 -14.27
CA SER A 748 10.14 -0.78 -15.13
C SER A 748 11.27 -1.80 -15.04
N LEU A 749 12.52 -1.32 -15.13
CA LEU A 749 13.73 -2.12 -14.93
C LEU A 749 13.76 -2.79 -13.55
N HIS A 750 13.49 -2.03 -12.49
CA HIS A 750 13.43 -2.57 -11.12
C HIS A 750 12.34 -3.63 -10.95
N SER A 751 11.12 -3.35 -11.42
CA SER A 751 9.99 -4.28 -11.29
C SER A 751 10.28 -5.61 -12.00
N ARG A 752 10.83 -5.53 -13.22
CA ARG A 752 11.22 -6.72 -13.99
C ARG A 752 12.39 -7.47 -13.37
N ALA A 753 13.37 -6.75 -12.81
CA ALA A 753 14.49 -7.34 -12.09
C ALA A 753 14.02 -8.17 -10.89
N ILE A 754 13.15 -7.60 -10.05
CA ILE A 754 12.59 -8.31 -8.89
C ILE A 754 11.78 -9.54 -9.34
N GLN A 755 10.93 -9.40 -10.36
CA GLN A 755 10.16 -10.53 -10.88
C GLN A 755 11.08 -11.66 -11.37
N THR A 756 12.14 -11.32 -12.09
CA THR A 756 13.11 -12.29 -12.64
C THR A 756 13.86 -12.99 -11.52
N LEU A 757 14.37 -12.24 -10.54
CA LEU A 757 15.09 -12.81 -9.40
C LEU A 757 14.20 -13.76 -8.56
N ARG A 758 12.92 -13.40 -8.37
CA ARG A 758 11.96 -14.22 -7.62
C ARG A 758 11.54 -15.52 -8.32
N GLN A 759 11.86 -15.70 -9.60
CA GLN A 759 11.58 -16.95 -10.32
C GLN A 759 12.59 -18.06 -9.97
N HIS A 760 13.73 -17.72 -9.34
CA HIS A 760 14.67 -18.73 -8.88
C HIS A 760 14.11 -19.47 -7.65
N PRO A 761 14.03 -20.81 -7.68
CA PRO A 761 13.41 -21.59 -6.61
C PRO A 761 14.18 -21.50 -5.27
N ASP A 762 15.50 -21.30 -5.33
CA ASP A 762 16.38 -21.27 -4.15
C ASP A 762 16.62 -19.86 -3.60
N ILE A 763 15.84 -18.86 -4.04
CA ILE A 763 16.01 -17.48 -3.56
C ILE A 763 15.52 -17.33 -2.12
N LYS A 764 16.41 -16.85 -1.25
CA LYS A 764 16.16 -16.59 0.17
C LYS A 764 16.07 -15.10 0.45
N GLN A 765 16.92 -14.30 -0.21
CA GLN A 765 17.08 -12.88 0.10
C GLN A 765 17.25 -12.05 -1.16
N LEU A 766 16.73 -10.83 -1.15
CA LEU A 766 16.98 -9.80 -2.15
C LEU A 766 17.93 -8.74 -1.58
N GLN A 767 18.85 -8.26 -2.41
CA GLN A 767 19.85 -7.27 -2.03
C GLN A 767 19.99 -6.18 -3.09
N LEU A 768 20.20 -4.94 -2.62
CA LEU A 768 20.52 -3.80 -3.46
C LEU A 768 22.00 -3.43 -3.30
N GLY A 769 22.72 -3.44 -4.43
CA GLY A 769 24.17 -3.29 -4.48
C GLY A 769 24.88 -4.65 -4.47
N SER A 770 26.06 -4.70 -5.09
CA SER A 770 26.87 -5.92 -5.17
C SER A 770 28.31 -5.67 -4.75
N ARG A 771 28.93 -6.69 -4.16
CA ARG A 771 30.38 -6.73 -3.90
C ARG A 771 31.16 -7.00 -5.18
N LEU A 772 30.60 -7.84 -6.05
CA LEU A 772 31.10 -8.10 -7.40
C LEU A 772 29.96 -8.07 -8.42
N PRO A 773 30.08 -7.29 -9.50
CA PRO A 773 31.07 -6.24 -9.69
C PRO A 773 30.82 -5.10 -8.69
N GLY A 774 31.89 -4.57 -8.10
CA GLY A 774 31.86 -3.54 -7.06
C GLY A 774 31.59 -2.14 -7.60
N VAL A 775 30.64 -1.99 -8.53
CA VAL A 775 30.26 -0.69 -9.12
C VAL A 775 29.47 0.15 -8.12
N TYR A 776 28.38 -0.42 -7.59
CA TYR A 776 27.60 0.17 -6.50
C TYR A 776 27.48 -0.87 -5.39
N LEU A 777 28.05 -0.57 -4.22
CA LEU A 777 27.92 -1.41 -3.03
C LEU A 777 26.55 -1.26 -2.35
N GLY A 778 25.73 -0.30 -2.80
CA GLY A 778 24.42 0.05 -2.26
C GLY A 778 23.97 1.41 -2.78
N ILE A 779 23.08 2.09 -2.06
CA ILE A 779 22.66 3.46 -2.39
C ILE A 779 23.80 4.44 -2.06
N PRO A 780 24.29 5.26 -3.01
CA PRO A 780 25.33 6.25 -2.73
C PRO A 780 24.95 7.24 -1.61
N ARG A 781 25.92 7.58 -0.75
CA ARG A 781 25.74 8.49 0.40
C ARG A 781 26.37 9.87 0.23
N THR A 782 27.12 10.09 -0.84
CA THR A 782 27.96 11.28 -1.06
C THR A 782 27.15 12.57 -1.20
N ASP A 783 26.02 12.56 -1.92
CA ASP A 783 25.09 13.70 -1.97
C ASP A 783 23.86 13.48 -1.05
N PRO A 784 23.68 14.27 0.02
CA PRO A 784 22.52 14.17 0.91
C PRO A 784 21.16 14.41 0.24
N VAL A 785 21.10 15.20 -0.84
CA VAL A 785 19.85 15.49 -1.59
C VAL A 785 19.48 14.29 -2.45
N GLU A 786 20.42 13.81 -3.26
CA GLU A 786 20.24 12.61 -4.06
C GLU A 786 19.98 11.37 -3.20
N ARG A 787 20.72 11.19 -2.09
CA ARG A 787 20.48 10.11 -1.12
C ARG A 787 19.05 10.10 -0.61
N ARG A 788 18.52 11.26 -0.18
CA ARG A 788 17.12 11.37 0.30
C ARG A 788 16.12 11.05 -0.81
N ARG A 789 16.41 11.43 -2.06
CA ARG A 789 15.59 11.12 -3.23
C ARG A 789 15.60 9.62 -3.54
N LEU A 790 16.77 8.99 -3.57
CA LEU A 790 16.93 7.57 -3.86
C LEU A 790 16.32 6.70 -2.76
N ARG A 791 16.54 7.02 -1.47
CA ARG A 791 15.87 6.33 -0.35
C ARG A 791 14.35 6.38 -0.48
N ARG A 792 13.78 7.56 -0.76
CA ARG A 792 12.34 7.71 -1.02
C ARG A 792 11.87 6.90 -2.22
N TRP A 793 12.68 6.82 -3.27
CA TRP A 793 12.35 6.07 -4.48
C TRP A 793 12.37 4.56 -4.25
N PHE A 794 13.42 4.02 -3.62
CA PHE A 794 13.50 2.59 -3.27
C PHE A 794 12.47 2.18 -2.22
N ALA A 795 12.18 3.03 -1.21
CA ALA A 795 11.11 2.78 -0.25
C ALA A 795 9.72 2.68 -0.93
N LYS A 796 9.44 3.55 -1.90
CA LYS A 796 8.21 3.47 -2.72
C LYS A 796 8.13 2.20 -3.57
N LEU A 797 9.27 1.58 -3.87
CA LEU A 797 9.36 0.33 -4.64
C LEU A 797 9.34 -0.93 -3.76
N GLY A 798 9.18 -0.79 -2.44
CA GLY A 798 9.02 -1.91 -1.51
C GLY A 798 10.27 -2.28 -0.70
N TRP A 799 11.38 -1.57 -0.86
CA TRP A 799 12.57 -1.82 -0.04
C TRP A 799 12.38 -1.28 1.39
N SER A 800 12.70 -2.11 2.39
CA SER A 800 12.76 -1.66 3.79
C SER A 800 14.00 -0.80 4.02
N MET A 801 13.80 0.39 4.58
CA MET A 801 14.89 1.33 4.91
C MET A 801 15.43 1.16 6.34
N ALA A 802 14.84 0.25 7.14
CA ALA A 802 15.11 0.11 8.57
C ALA A 802 16.33 -0.77 8.88
N LEU A 803 16.72 -1.66 7.97
CA LEU A 803 17.83 -2.62 8.12
C LEU A 803 19.00 -2.28 7.19
N SER A 804 19.26 -0.98 6.98
CA SER A 804 20.30 -0.55 6.07
C SER A 804 21.69 -0.61 6.71
N ARG A 805 22.69 -1.03 5.95
CA ARG A 805 24.06 -1.19 6.42
C ARG A 805 25.02 -0.26 5.68
N PRO A 806 25.81 0.59 6.37
CA PRO A 806 26.73 1.49 5.71
C PRO A 806 27.97 0.74 5.21
N LEU A 807 28.35 1.00 3.97
CA LEU A 807 29.57 0.47 3.37
C LEU A 807 30.40 1.62 2.81
N CYS A 808 31.71 1.42 2.69
CA CYS A 808 32.57 2.34 1.97
C CYS A 808 33.68 1.62 1.19
N SER A 809 34.21 2.30 0.19
CA SER A 809 35.55 2.03 -0.31
C SER A 809 36.50 3.08 0.27
N MET A 810 37.72 2.67 0.60
CA MET A 810 38.73 3.57 1.14
C MET A 810 39.98 3.57 0.27
N VAL A 811 40.71 4.69 0.29
CA VAL A 811 41.93 4.89 -0.48
C VAL A 811 43.07 5.34 0.42
N LEU A 812 44.21 4.68 0.28
CA LEU A 812 45.50 5.12 0.79
C LEU A 812 46.34 5.58 -0.40
N ARG A 813 46.79 6.83 -0.35
CA ARG A 813 47.63 7.46 -1.39
C ARG A 813 49.08 7.51 -0.90
N ASP A 814 49.99 7.68 -1.85
CA ASP A 814 51.44 7.84 -1.58
C ASP A 814 52.02 6.69 -0.76
N VAL A 815 51.66 5.48 -1.18
CA VAL A 815 52.07 4.24 -0.52
C VAL A 815 53.59 4.09 -0.51
N GLN A 816 54.33 4.73 -1.41
CA GLN A 816 55.80 4.68 -1.40
C GLN A 816 56.42 5.38 -0.18
N SER A 817 55.80 6.46 0.33
CA SER A 817 56.26 7.19 1.52
C SER A 817 55.51 6.81 2.80
N TRP A 818 54.56 5.89 2.73
CA TRP A 818 53.77 5.46 3.89
C TRP A 818 54.64 4.75 4.93
N VAL A 819 54.45 5.09 6.21
CA VAL A 819 55.11 4.43 7.35
C VAL A 819 54.03 3.81 8.23
N GLN A 820 54.24 2.56 8.63
CA GLN A 820 53.33 1.87 9.54
C GLN A 820 53.24 2.62 10.88
N PRO A 821 52.04 2.93 11.40
CA PRO A 821 51.89 3.59 12.70
C PRO A 821 52.47 2.75 13.85
N ASP A 822 53.10 3.39 14.84
CA ASP A 822 53.82 2.71 15.93
C ASP A 822 52.94 1.79 16.79
N GLY A 823 51.66 2.13 16.97
CA GLY A 823 50.68 1.29 17.67
C GLY A 823 50.39 -0.07 17.00
N LEU A 824 50.70 -0.22 15.70
CA LEU A 824 50.61 -1.49 14.98
C LEU A 824 51.94 -2.26 14.92
N LYS A 825 53.05 -1.66 15.35
CA LYS A 825 54.37 -2.31 15.33
C LYS A 825 54.56 -3.31 16.48
N GLY A 826 53.68 -3.29 17.49
CA GLY A 826 53.80 -4.04 18.75
C GLY A 826 52.78 -5.15 19.01
N GLY A 827 52.02 -5.60 18.02
CA GLY A 827 51.07 -6.71 18.14
C GLY A 827 51.72 -8.10 18.17
N ARG A 828 52.68 -8.34 19.07
CA ARG A 828 53.15 -9.68 19.44
C ARG A 828 52.40 -10.13 20.69
N GLY A 829 51.15 -10.57 20.52
CA GLY A 829 50.29 -11.08 21.59
C GLY A 829 49.91 -12.54 21.33
N SER A 830 50.49 -13.45 22.11
CA SER A 830 50.06 -14.83 22.41
C SER A 830 49.40 -15.67 21.29
N GLY A 831 50.24 -16.41 20.55
CA GLY A 831 49.85 -17.45 19.61
C GLY A 831 50.46 -17.17 18.24
N GLU A 832 51.49 -17.92 17.86
CA GLU A 832 52.28 -17.70 16.65
C GLU A 832 51.40 -17.81 15.39
N VAL A 833 50.91 -16.67 14.89
CA VAL A 833 50.17 -16.58 13.63
C VAL A 833 51.18 -16.38 12.51
N GLU A 834 51.32 -17.38 11.65
CA GLU A 834 52.17 -17.32 10.47
C GLU A 834 51.39 -16.75 9.29
N TYR A 835 52.03 -15.91 8.48
CA TYR A 835 51.45 -15.35 7.26
C TYR A 835 52.18 -15.83 6.03
N ASP A 836 51.43 -16.22 5.00
CA ASP A 836 51.95 -16.51 3.67
C ASP A 836 51.12 -15.86 2.57
N LEU A 837 51.68 -15.78 1.37
CA LEU A 837 51.03 -15.27 0.17
C LEU A 837 50.98 -16.39 -0.87
N VAL A 838 49.77 -16.81 -1.24
CA VAL A 838 49.55 -17.90 -2.21
C VAL A 838 48.86 -17.42 -3.48
N PHE A 839 49.10 -18.15 -4.57
CA PHE A 839 48.58 -17.89 -5.91
C PHE A 839 48.12 -19.21 -6.53
N GLY A 840 47.12 -19.17 -7.40
CA GLY A 840 46.72 -20.34 -8.21
C GLY A 840 45.63 -21.22 -7.60
N GLU A 841 45.00 -22.03 -8.46
CA GLU A 841 43.84 -22.86 -8.13
C GLU A 841 44.17 -24.03 -7.19
N GLU A 842 45.45 -24.40 -7.06
CA GLU A 842 45.89 -25.48 -6.17
C GLU A 842 45.56 -25.21 -4.68
N TYR A 843 45.35 -23.95 -4.29
CA TYR A 843 44.94 -23.56 -2.94
C TYR A 843 43.42 -23.37 -2.80
N ALA A 844 42.66 -23.51 -3.88
CA ALA A 844 41.24 -23.15 -3.92
C ALA A 844 40.41 -23.95 -2.91
N ASP A 845 40.62 -25.26 -2.80
CA ASP A 845 39.84 -26.08 -1.88
C ASP A 845 39.98 -25.60 -0.43
N THR A 846 41.22 -25.39 0.04
CA THR A 846 41.49 -24.94 1.42
C THR A 846 40.97 -23.53 1.70
N VAL A 847 41.16 -22.60 0.76
CA VAL A 847 40.78 -21.20 0.96
C VAL A 847 39.27 -21.02 0.84
N ILE A 848 38.63 -21.66 -0.14
CA ILE A 848 37.18 -21.57 -0.33
C ILE A 848 36.43 -22.28 0.80
N GLU A 849 37.00 -23.36 1.36
CA GLU A 849 36.51 -23.97 2.61
C GLU A 849 36.50 -22.95 3.74
N HIS A 850 37.65 -22.32 4.03
CA HIS A 850 37.74 -21.28 5.06
C HIS A 850 36.76 -20.13 4.83
N VAL A 851 36.63 -19.66 3.60
CA VAL A 851 35.69 -18.57 3.27
C VAL A 851 34.25 -18.99 3.52
N ARG A 852 33.89 -20.22 3.18
CA ARG A 852 32.53 -20.76 3.35
C ARG A 852 32.20 -21.02 4.83
N THR A 853 33.15 -21.47 5.63
CA THR A 853 32.94 -21.70 7.07
C THR A 853 32.97 -20.41 7.89
N SER A 854 33.73 -19.42 7.43
CA SER A 854 34.05 -18.21 8.21
C SER A 854 33.31 -16.94 7.76
N SER A 855 32.66 -16.92 6.59
CA SER A 855 31.94 -15.75 6.05
C SER A 855 30.49 -16.03 5.71
N ARG A 856 29.59 -15.15 6.17
CA ARG A 856 28.15 -15.15 5.83
C ARG A 856 27.79 -14.22 4.68
N GLN A 857 28.76 -13.51 4.09
CA GLN A 857 28.52 -12.41 3.15
C GLN A 857 28.72 -12.77 1.67
N GLY A 858 28.88 -14.06 1.32
CA GLY A 858 28.94 -14.48 -0.08
C GLY A 858 30.18 -14.01 -0.84
N VAL A 859 31.32 -13.81 -0.16
CA VAL A 859 32.57 -13.30 -0.77
C VAL A 859 33.37 -14.37 -1.50
N ALA A 860 32.90 -15.62 -1.53
CA ALA A 860 33.58 -16.74 -2.18
C ALA A 860 33.96 -16.45 -3.64
N GLU A 861 33.13 -15.68 -4.36
CA GLU A 861 33.40 -15.36 -5.76
C GLU A 861 34.59 -14.40 -5.96
N VAL A 862 34.85 -13.51 -5.00
CA VAL A 862 36.04 -12.66 -4.98
C VAL A 862 37.29 -13.52 -4.89
N TYR A 863 37.24 -14.51 -3.99
CA TYR A 863 38.34 -15.45 -3.77
C TYR A 863 38.57 -16.37 -4.97
N ARG A 864 37.51 -16.91 -5.58
CA ARG A 864 37.63 -17.73 -6.81
C ARG A 864 38.21 -16.93 -7.97
N THR A 865 37.71 -15.72 -8.19
CA THR A 865 38.23 -14.84 -9.24
C THR A 865 39.69 -14.47 -9.00
N ALA A 866 40.09 -14.29 -7.74
CA ALA A 866 41.48 -14.05 -7.37
C ALA A 866 42.37 -15.27 -7.64
N LEU A 867 41.97 -16.46 -7.21
CA LEU A 867 42.73 -17.70 -7.41
C LEU A 867 42.90 -18.07 -8.89
N ALA A 868 41.88 -17.81 -9.72
CA ALA A 868 41.95 -17.98 -11.17
C ALA A 868 42.73 -16.85 -11.89
N GLY A 869 43.08 -15.76 -11.21
CA GLY A 869 43.60 -14.52 -11.79
C GLY A 869 45.08 -14.51 -12.17
N GLY A 870 45.82 -15.61 -11.95
CA GLY A 870 47.26 -15.70 -12.23
C GLY A 870 48.12 -14.83 -11.28
N PRO A 871 49.36 -14.46 -11.64
CA PRO A 871 50.34 -13.83 -10.73
C PRO A 871 50.00 -12.37 -10.34
N HIS A 872 48.82 -11.88 -10.70
CA HIS A 872 48.36 -10.51 -10.45
C HIS A 872 47.27 -10.42 -9.38
N CYS A 873 46.83 -11.58 -8.86
CA CYS A 873 45.94 -11.74 -7.71
C CYS A 873 46.55 -12.79 -6.78
N GLY A 874 46.74 -12.45 -5.50
CA GLY A 874 47.19 -13.38 -4.49
C GLY A 874 46.29 -13.34 -3.26
N ILE A 875 46.44 -14.36 -2.41
CA ILE A 875 45.72 -14.45 -1.14
C ILE A 875 46.74 -14.47 -0.03
N ILE A 876 46.68 -13.47 0.84
CA ILE A 876 47.45 -13.48 2.08
C ILE A 876 46.64 -14.30 3.07
N ARG A 877 47.24 -15.35 3.62
CA ARG A 877 46.61 -16.20 4.64
C ARG A 877 47.29 -15.99 5.97
N ALA A 878 46.52 -16.12 7.04
CA ALA A 878 46.98 -16.19 8.40
C ALA A 878 46.67 -17.58 8.94
N LYS A 879 47.69 -18.28 9.45
CA LYS A 879 47.62 -19.67 9.90
C LYS A 879 48.01 -19.75 11.37
N LYS A 880 47.38 -20.66 12.11
CA LYS A 880 47.74 -20.98 13.51
C LYS A 880 47.99 -22.49 13.63
N ALA A 881 49.00 -22.88 14.38
CA ALA A 881 49.23 -24.30 14.71
C ALA A 881 48.02 -24.87 15.48
N GLY A 882 47.46 -26.00 15.00
CA GLY A 882 46.26 -26.60 15.60
C GLY A 882 46.54 -27.24 16.96
N GLU A 883 45.71 -26.93 17.96
CA GLU A 883 45.63 -27.69 19.22
C GLU A 883 44.94 -29.03 18.96
N THR A 884 45.64 -30.14 19.22
CA THR A 884 45.08 -31.49 19.17
C THR A 884 44.01 -31.68 20.25
N SER A 885 42.73 -31.63 19.88
CA SER A 885 41.66 -32.18 20.70
C SER A 885 41.68 -33.71 20.63
N ILE A 886 42.10 -34.35 21.72
CA ILE A 886 41.98 -35.79 21.93
C ILE A 886 40.49 -36.13 22.04
N THR A 887 40.06 -37.07 21.20
CA THR A 887 38.72 -37.62 21.16
C THR A 887 38.44 -38.48 22.40
N SER A 888 37.33 -38.22 23.09
CA SER A 888 36.65 -39.21 23.93
C SER A 888 35.19 -39.30 23.52
N ASN A 889 34.90 -40.22 22.61
CA ASN A 889 33.54 -40.70 22.36
C ASN A 889 33.13 -41.63 23.50
N ALA A 890 32.16 -41.21 24.32
CA ALA A 890 31.36 -42.11 25.13
C ALA A 890 29.88 -41.67 25.07
N ASN A 891 29.04 -42.64 24.74
CA ASN A 891 27.59 -42.61 24.56
C ASN A 891 26.81 -41.90 25.67
N GLY A 892 25.62 -41.37 25.34
CA GLY A 892 24.51 -41.36 26.29
C GLY A 892 23.49 -40.24 26.14
N ASN A 893 22.31 -40.63 25.64
CA ASN A 893 20.98 -40.02 25.81
C ASN A 893 20.74 -38.97 26.93
N ALA A 894 19.73 -38.15 26.61
CA ALA A 894 18.67 -37.59 27.47
C ALA A 894 18.78 -36.12 27.91
N ALA A 895 17.85 -35.35 27.36
CA ALA A 895 16.82 -34.56 28.05
C ALA A 895 17.15 -33.82 29.37
N SER A 896 16.61 -32.59 29.38
CA SER A 896 15.95 -31.95 30.53
C SER A 896 16.81 -31.12 31.49
N ALA A 897 16.37 -29.86 31.57
CA ALA A 897 16.17 -29.10 32.81
C ALA A 897 17.38 -28.70 33.66
N ASN A 898 17.59 -27.38 33.62
CA ASN A 898 17.28 -26.49 34.73
C ASN A 898 18.28 -26.38 35.89
N ASN A 899 18.38 -25.12 36.32
CA ASN A 899 18.70 -24.63 37.66
C ASN A 899 20.17 -24.52 38.11
N ASN A 900 20.54 -23.25 38.19
CA ASN A 900 20.81 -22.53 39.43
C ASN A 900 22.07 -22.85 40.23
N ASN A 901 22.79 -21.74 40.39
CA ASN A 901 23.17 -21.15 41.67
C ASN A 901 24.55 -21.47 42.25
N ASN A 902 25.17 -20.33 42.50
CA ASN A 902 25.93 -19.93 43.68
C ASN A 902 27.45 -20.09 43.57
N ASN A 903 28.19 -18.99 43.37
CA ASN A 903 28.43 -17.88 44.32
C ASN A 903 29.40 -18.36 45.41
N LEU A 904 30.59 -17.73 45.49
CA LEU A 904 31.18 -17.15 46.71
C LEU A 904 32.73 -17.05 46.67
N VAL A 905 33.15 -15.78 46.72
CA VAL A 905 34.24 -15.11 47.48
C VAL A 905 35.74 -15.45 47.35
N ASN A 906 36.44 -14.36 46.98
CA ASN A 906 37.55 -13.63 47.63
C ASN A 906 38.94 -14.24 47.90
N ALA A 907 39.90 -13.36 47.55
CA ALA A 907 41.20 -13.06 48.17
C ALA A 907 42.40 -13.72 47.46
N GLY A 908 43.53 -13.06 47.18
CA GLY A 908 44.00 -11.69 47.39
C GLY A 908 45.49 -11.63 46.99
N SER A 909 45.98 -10.39 46.78
CA SER A 909 47.37 -9.91 46.84
C SER A 909 48.48 -10.52 45.96
N GLU A 910 49.10 -9.63 45.16
CA GLU A 910 50.56 -9.35 45.01
C GLU A 910 51.49 -10.52 44.62
N GLY A 911 52.45 -10.41 43.71
CA GLY A 911 53.05 -9.30 42.97
C GLY A 911 54.40 -9.77 42.40
N ASP A 912 54.71 -9.29 41.21
CA ASP A 912 56.02 -9.06 40.57
C ASP A 912 57.11 -10.15 40.42
N GLY A 913 57.68 -10.18 39.20
CA GLY A 913 59.14 -10.06 39.06
C GLY A 913 59.86 -11.10 38.20
N ASP A 914 59.96 -10.81 36.90
CA ASP A 914 61.14 -10.90 36.00
C ASP A 914 62.11 -12.10 36.00
N GLY A 915 62.47 -12.55 34.78
CA GLY A 915 63.63 -13.41 34.56
C GLY A 915 63.75 -14.03 33.16
N GLU A 916 64.27 -13.27 32.21
CA GLU A 916 64.74 -13.66 30.86
C GLU A 916 65.82 -14.77 30.87
N MET A 917 65.82 -15.65 29.85
CA MET A 917 67.04 -16.17 29.21
C MET A 917 66.77 -16.86 27.84
N VAL A 918 67.09 -16.12 26.77
CA VAL A 918 67.91 -16.43 25.56
C VAL A 918 68.14 -17.91 25.18
N ILE A 919 67.90 -18.30 23.90
CA ILE A 919 68.89 -18.62 22.82
C ILE A 919 68.21 -18.66 21.42
N ASP A 920 68.83 -17.92 20.46
CA ASP A 920 68.88 -17.95 18.97
C ASP A 920 68.07 -18.98 18.16
N GLY A 921 67.53 -18.71 16.96
CA GLY A 921 67.75 -17.62 16.00
C GLY A 921 67.75 -18.16 14.56
N LEU A 922 66.71 -17.86 13.77
CA LEU A 922 66.73 -17.91 12.30
C LEU A 922 65.88 -16.74 11.79
N GLN A 923 66.58 -15.78 11.19
CA GLN A 923 66.12 -14.44 10.84
C GLN A 923 65.94 -14.33 9.32
N LEU A 924 64.77 -13.85 8.87
CA LEU A 924 64.60 -13.34 7.51
C LEU A 924 64.78 -11.82 7.55
N GLY A 925 65.90 -11.36 6.97
CA GLY A 925 66.26 -9.95 6.83
C GLY A 925 65.51 -9.26 5.68
N LEU A 926 65.19 -7.99 5.91
CA LEU A 926 64.90 -6.97 4.92
C LEU A 926 66.18 -6.13 4.78
N GLU A 927 66.72 -5.97 3.57
CA GLU A 927 67.64 -4.87 3.24
C GLU A 927 67.25 -4.23 1.90
N GLU A 928 67.52 -2.93 1.82
CA GLU A 928 67.24 -1.99 0.73
C GLU A 928 68.31 -2.02 -0.40
N ASP A 929 67.89 -1.53 -1.57
CA ASP A 929 68.66 -1.01 -2.71
C ASP A 929 69.42 -1.93 -3.68
N GLY A 930 69.23 -1.64 -4.98
CA GLY A 930 70.22 -1.88 -6.04
C GLY A 930 69.77 -2.70 -7.25
N LEU A 931 69.61 -2.01 -8.39
CA LEU A 931 69.73 -2.47 -9.79
C LEU A 931 70.22 -3.92 -10.02
N ALA A 932 69.43 -4.74 -10.73
CA ALA A 932 69.85 -5.43 -11.95
C ALA A 932 68.79 -6.43 -12.43
N ASN A 933 68.76 -6.54 -13.75
CA ASN A 933 67.87 -7.32 -14.57
C ASN A 933 68.18 -8.82 -14.49
N ASP A 934 67.14 -9.60 -14.76
CA ASP A 934 67.20 -10.85 -15.53
C ASP A 934 67.54 -12.16 -14.82
N ARG A 935 66.80 -13.19 -15.24
CA ARG A 935 67.00 -14.64 -15.06
C ARG A 935 66.67 -15.26 -13.71
N LEU A 936 65.54 -15.96 -13.69
CA LEU A 936 65.49 -17.38 -13.25
C LEU A 936 64.22 -18.05 -13.79
N HIS A 937 64.30 -18.47 -15.06
CA HIS A 937 63.52 -19.59 -15.56
C HIS A 937 64.25 -20.89 -15.15
N GLY A 938 63.53 -21.79 -14.47
CA GLY A 938 63.74 -23.23 -14.58
C GLY A 938 64.53 -23.93 -13.48
N ARG A 939 63.83 -24.75 -12.68
CA ARG A 939 64.11 -26.17 -12.34
C ARG A 939 63.23 -26.55 -11.14
N LEU A 940 62.13 -27.28 -11.36
CA LEU A 940 61.99 -28.75 -11.42
C LEU A 940 61.77 -29.41 -10.05
N HIS A 941 60.65 -30.13 -10.00
CA HIS A 941 60.36 -31.35 -9.22
C HIS A 941 60.15 -31.27 -7.70
N GLY A 942 58.87 -31.38 -7.34
CA GLY A 942 58.32 -32.52 -6.60
C GLY A 942 59.02 -32.89 -5.30
N HIS A 943 58.55 -32.32 -4.20
CA HIS A 943 58.61 -32.94 -2.86
C HIS A 943 57.23 -32.78 -2.21
N SER A 944 56.56 -33.91 -1.99
CA SER A 944 55.50 -34.08 -1.00
C SER A 944 56.09 -33.83 0.39
N HIS A 945 55.67 -32.77 1.08
CA HIS A 945 55.92 -32.58 2.51
C HIS A 945 54.59 -32.46 3.26
N GLY A 946 54.52 -33.24 4.34
CA GLY A 946 53.29 -33.63 5.02
C GLY A 946 52.54 -32.51 5.72
N HIS A 947 51.28 -32.83 6.00
CA HIS A 947 50.36 -32.10 6.88
C HIS A 947 50.97 -31.85 8.26
N GLY A 948 51.53 -30.66 8.47
CA GLY A 948 51.35 -29.96 9.74
C GLY A 948 49.90 -29.48 9.82
N ASN A 949 49.21 -29.74 10.93
CA ASN A 949 47.80 -29.44 11.14
C ASN A 949 47.60 -27.93 11.38
N GLU A 950 47.89 -27.11 10.36
CA GLU A 950 47.79 -25.65 10.38
C GLU A 950 46.38 -25.23 9.97
N THR A 951 45.68 -24.51 10.85
CA THR A 951 44.32 -24.04 10.61
C THR A 951 44.36 -22.60 10.08
N LEU A 952 43.69 -22.33 8.95
CA LEU A 952 43.48 -20.95 8.49
C LEU A 952 42.61 -20.21 9.51
N VAL A 953 43.14 -19.11 10.04
CA VAL A 953 42.44 -18.22 10.97
C VAL A 953 42.07 -16.89 10.33
N GLY A 954 42.70 -16.53 9.21
CA GLY A 954 42.37 -15.33 8.44
C GLY A 954 42.84 -15.40 6.99
N SER A 955 42.20 -14.63 6.11
CA SER A 955 42.62 -14.45 4.73
C SER A 955 42.21 -13.09 4.18
N VAL A 956 42.96 -12.56 3.21
CA VAL A 956 42.55 -11.37 2.44
C VAL A 956 43.03 -11.49 0.99
N VAL A 957 42.25 -10.95 0.06
CA VAL A 957 42.60 -10.93 -1.36
C VAL A 957 43.39 -9.66 -1.66
N VAL A 958 44.51 -9.80 -2.35
CA VAL A 958 45.37 -8.68 -2.80
C VAL A 958 45.58 -8.80 -4.30
N TYR A 959 45.43 -7.70 -5.02
CA TYR A 959 45.50 -7.69 -6.47
C TYR A 959 45.98 -6.35 -7.01
N ASN A 960 46.55 -6.35 -8.20
CA ASN A 960 46.96 -5.12 -8.87
C ASN A 960 46.04 -4.76 -10.04
N ALA A 961 46.20 -3.55 -10.60
CA ALA A 961 45.37 -3.05 -11.70
C ALA A 961 45.40 -3.91 -12.99
N ARG A 962 46.33 -4.87 -13.14
CA ARG A 962 46.40 -5.77 -14.30
C ARG A 962 45.54 -7.03 -14.12
N SER A 963 45.03 -7.27 -12.92
CA SER A 963 44.25 -8.48 -12.64
C SER A 963 42.88 -8.48 -13.30
N SER A 964 42.32 -9.68 -13.52
CA SER A 964 40.91 -9.84 -13.94
C SER A 964 39.95 -9.23 -12.91
N LEU A 965 40.25 -9.38 -11.62
CA LEU A 965 39.45 -8.83 -10.52
C LEU A 965 39.38 -7.29 -10.56
N ALA A 966 40.47 -6.61 -10.94
CA ALA A 966 40.48 -5.14 -11.07
C ALA A 966 39.48 -4.62 -12.13
N ARG A 967 39.07 -5.44 -13.11
CA ARG A 967 38.03 -5.05 -14.09
C ARG A 967 36.64 -4.96 -13.46
N LEU A 968 36.41 -5.71 -12.38
CA LEU A 968 35.15 -5.79 -11.64
C LEU A 968 35.09 -4.81 -10.47
N VAL A 969 36.20 -4.12 -10.15
CA VAL A 969 36.30 -3.14 -9.06
C VAL A 969 36.78 -1.79 -9.62
N PRO A 970 35.85 -0.95 -10.13
CA PRO A 970 36.19 0.29 -10.84
C PRO A 970 37.04 1.28 -10.05
N ALA A 971 36.91 1.30 -8.72
CA ALA A 971 37.69 2.16 -7.82
C ALA A 971 39.21 1.96 -7.97
N VAL A 972 39.65 0.74 -8.29
CA VAL A 972 41.07 0.42 -8.53
C VAL A 972 41.56 0.99 -9.86
N ARG A 973 40.67 1.14 -10.85
CA ARG A 973 40.98 1.71 -12.18
C ARG A 973 40.94 3.24 -12.20
N GLU A 974 40.20 3.88 -11.30
CA GLU A 974 40.14 5.35 -11.16
C GLU A 974 41.53 5.95 -10.88
N ALA A 975 42.31 5.25 -10.07
CA ALA A 975 43.72 5.58 -9.89
C ALA A 975 44.48 5.23 -11.19
N ARG A 976 44.61 6.20 -12.11
CA ARG A 976 45.47 6.12 -13.33
C ARG A 976 46.98 5.92 -13.03
N VAL A 977 47.32 5.60 -11.78
CA VAL A 977 48.66 5.38 -11.23
C VAL A 977 48.77 3.89 -10.87
N ARG A 978 49.99 3.34 -10.75
CA ARG A 978 50.22 1.97 -10.26
C ARG A 978 49.42 1.73 -8.96
N ALA A 979 48.24 1.11 -9.05
CA ALA A 979 47.33 0.94 -7.93
C ALA A 979 47.04 -0.53 -7.69
N GLY A 980 46.84 -0.89 -6.44
CA GLY A 980 46.40 -2.22 -6.02
C GLY A 980 45.15 -2.16 -5.17
N GLY A 981 44.43 -3.27 -5.11
CA GLY A 981 43.26 -3.46 -4.28
C GLY A 981 43.49 -4.51 -3.21
N ILE A 982 42.81 -4.34 -2.09
CA ILE A 982 42.71 -5.29 -0.99
C ILE A 982 41.21 -5.51 -0.75
N SER A 983 40.73 -6.74 -0.99
CA SER A 983 39.30 -7.08 -0.90
C SER A 983 39.01 -8.09 0.19
N SER A 984 37.81 -7.98 0.76
CA SER A 984 37.09 -9.07 1.44
C SER A 984 37.93 -9.86 2.47
N PRO A 985 38.47 -9.21 3.52
CA PRO A 985 39.12 -9.95 4.60
C PRO A 985 38.12 -10.92 5.25
N VAL A 986 38.53 -12.19 5.42
CA VAL A 986 37.73 -13.23 6.07
C VAL A 986 38.50 -13.79 7.25
N ILE A 987 37.95 -13.59 8.46
CA ILE A 987 38.54 -14.06 9.72
C ILE A 987 37.68 -15.17 10.29
N SER A 988 38.32 -16.22 10.81
CA SER A 988 37.62 -17.29 11.52
C SER A 988 36.92 -16.74 12.77
N PRO A 989 35.66 -17.11 13.04
CA PRO A 989 34.95 -16.75 14.27
C PRO A 989 35.67 -17.19 15.56
N SER A 990 36.59 -18.15 15.47
CA SER A 990 37.38 -18.66 16.60
C SER A 990 38.47 -17.70 17.09
N VAL A 991 38.68 -16.55 16.42
CA VAL A 991 39.73 -15.58 16.77
C VAL A 991 39.14 -14.47 17.66
N GLY A 992 39.64 -14.36 18.90
CA GLY A 992 39.24 -13.29 19.83
C GLY A 992 39.77 -11.90 19.46
N GLU A 993 40.90 -11.82 18.75
CA GLU A 993 41.57 -10.57 18.35
C GLU A 993 41.29 -10.18 16.88
N TYR A 994 40.01 -10.10 16.52
CA TYR A 994 39.56 -9.83 15.14
C TYR A 994 40.23 -8.60 14.51
N ALA A 995 40.29 -7.48 15.24
CA ALA A 995 40.80 -6.21 14.71
C ALA A 995 42.31 -6.26 14.38
N MET A 996 43.11 -6.89 15.25
CA MET A 996 44.57 -7.01 15.06
C MET A 996 44.90 -7.88 13.85
N LEU A 997 44.18 -8.98 13.66
CA LEU A 997 44.40 -9.89 12.54
C LEU A 997 44.02 -9.23 11.20
N VAL A 998 42.89 -8.52 11.13
CA VAL A 998 42.49 -7.76 9.93
C VAL A 998 43.53 -6.68 9.61
N GLN A 999 44.02 -5.95 10.62
CA GLN A 999 45.05 -4.94 10.44
C GLN A 999 46.36 -5.55 9.92
N GLY A 1000 46.81 -6.67 10.48
CA GLY A 1000 48.00 -7.39 10.03
C GLY A 1000 47.90 -7.80 8.55
N LEU A 1001 46.78 -8.39 8.16
CA LEU A 1001 46.49 -8.76 6.78
C LEU A 1001 46.50 -7.55 5.84
N ILE A 1002 45.90 -6.42 6.24
CA ILE A 1002 45.89 -5.19 5.44
C ILE A 1002 47.30 -4.60 5.31
N VAL A 1003 48.09 -4.56 6.39
CA VAL A 1003 49.47 -4.07 6.36
C VAL A 1003 50.33 -4.90 5.40
N LEU A 1004 50.19 -6.22 5.43
CA LEU A 1004 50.89 -7.10 4.48
C LEU A 1004 50.43 -6.85 3.04
N GLY A 1005 49.13 -6.61 2.81
CA GLY A 1005 48.62 -6.22 1.49
C GLY A 1005 49.19 -4.89 0.99
N ILE A 1006 49.34 -3.89 1.86
CA ILE A 1006 49.97 -2.60 1.51
C ILE A 1006 51.43 -2.82 1.10
N LYS A 1007 52.19 -3.63 1.87
CA LYS A 1007 53.58 -3.96 1.57
C LYS A 1007 53.73 -4.71 0.25
N GLU A 1008 52.84 -5.66 -0.03
CA GLU A 1008 52.85 -6.41 -1.28
C GLU A 1008 52.54 -5.51 -2.50
N ILE A 1009 51.53 -4.64 -2.39
CA ILE A 1009 51.21 -3.67 -3.45
C ILE A 1009 52.38 -2.69 -3.64
N ARG A 1010 53.05 -2.24 -2.58
CA ARG A 1010 54.26 -1.41 -2.65
C ARG A 1010 55.38 -2.13 -3.39
N LYS A 1011 55.64 -3.41 -3.07
CA LYS A 1011 56.66 -4.26 -3.71
C LYS A 1011 56.40 -4.40 -5.21
N GLN A 1012 55.14 -4.47 -5.62
CA GLN A 1012 54.72 -4.48 -7.03
C GLN A 1012 54.80 -3.09 -7.70
N GLY A 1013 55.36 -2.09 -7.02
CA GLY A 1013 55.53 -0.73 -7.52
C GLY A 1013 54.27 0.13 -7.40
N GLY A 1014 53.26 -0.28 -6.63
CA GLY A 1014 52.03 0.47 -6.41
C GLY A 1014 52.24 1.72 -5.55
N ASN A 1015 51.60 2.84 -5.91
CA ASN A 1015 51.58 4.08 -5.13
C ASN A 1015 50.21 4.37 -4.48
N THR A 1016 49.17 3.60 -4.84
CA THR A 1016 47.82 3.76 -4.28
C THR A 1016 47.25 2.38 -3.92
N VAL A 1017 46.62 2.29 -2.74
CA VAL A 1017 45.91 1.08 -2.28
C VAL A 1017 44.43 1.40 -2.09
N ILE A 1018 43.56 0.57 -2.66
CA ILE A 1018 42.11 0.64 -2.47
C ILE A 1018 41.67 -0.51 -1.58
N LEU A 1019 40.95 -0.20 -0.50
CA LEU A 1019 40.18 -1.18 0.24
C LEU A 1019 38.76 -1.18 -0.31
N ASP A 1020 38.39 -2.25 -1.04
CA ASP A 1020 37.04 -2.37 -1.59
C ASP A 1020 36.11 -3.07 -0.59
N CYS A 1021 35.06 -2.33 -0.23
CA CYS A 1021 33.97 -2.75 0.63
C CYS A 1021 34.31 -3.02 2.11
N VAL A 1022 34.48 -1.91 2.83
CA VAL A 1022 34.66 -1.82 4.28
C VAL A 1022 33.32 -1.55 4.96
N ASP A 1023 33.10 -2.16 6.13
CA ASP A 1023 31.93 -1.86 6.97
C ASP A 1023 32.08 -0.50 7.64
N GLY A 1024 31.09 0.38 7.45
CA GLY A 1024 31.19 1.79 7.83
C GLY A 1024 31.20 2.06 9.34
N ASP A 1025 30.61 1.16 10.13
CA ASP A 1025 30.33 1.40 11.55
C ASP A 1025 31.32 0.72 12.52
N GLY A 1026 32.16 -0.23 12.05
CA GLY A 1026 32.96 -1.09 12.93
C GLY A 1026 34.48 -0.96 12.85
N ASN A 1027 35.05 -0.53 11.71
CA ASN A 1027 36.51 -0.57 11.48
C ASN A 1027 37.11 0.75 10.93
N SER A 1028 36.29 1.76 10.66
CA SER A 1028 36.68 2.98 9.95
C SER A 1028 37.76 3.80 10.68
N ASP A 1029 37.70 3.91 12.00
CA ASP A 1029 38.67 4.69 12.80
C ASP A 1029 40.07 4.08 12.74
N SER A 1030 40.18 2.75 12.83
CA SER A 1030 41.47 2.05 12.80
C SER A 1030 42.14 2.10 11.42
N LEU A 1031 41.34 2.03 10.35
CA LEU A 1031 41.83 2.18 8.97
C LEU A 1031 42.23 3.64 8.69
N THR A 1032 41.49 4.60 9.23
CA THR A 1032 41.83 6.03 9.13
C THR A 1032 43.15 6.33 9.85
N ALA A 1033 43.40 5.70 11.00
CA ALA A 1033 44.68 5.79 11.71
C ALA A 1033 45.86 5.21 10.89
N MET A 1034 45.60 4.27 9.99
CA MET A 1034 46.59 3.78 8.99
C MET A 1034 46.72 4.70 7.77
N GLY A 1035 46.03 5.85 7.73
CA GLY A 1035 46.12 6.84 6.65
C GLY A 1035 45.12 6.63 5.50
N PHE A 1036 44.17 5.69 5.63
CA PHE A 1036 43.10 5.55 4.65
C PHE A 1036 42.08 6.69 4.76
N SER A 1037 41.60 7.16 3.61
CA SER A 1037 40.51 8.13 3.50
C SER A 1037 39.32 7.49 2.76
N VAL A 1038 38.09 7.90 3.09
CA VAL A 1038 36.89 7.38 2.41
C VAL A 1038 36.86 7.87 0.97
N LEU A 1039 36.80 6.94 0.01
CA LEU A 1039 36.69 7.24 -1.42
C LEU A 1039 35.22 7.33 -1.84
N HIS A 1040 34.44 6.29 -1.58
CA HIS A 1040 32.99 6.28 -1.82
C HIS A 1040 32.26 5.68 -0.62
N SER A 1041 31.04 6.15 -0.35
CA SER A 1041 30.20 5.62 0.72
C SER A 1041 28.82 5.24 0.19
N PHE A 1042 28.31 4.13 0.68
CA PHE A 1042 27.08 3.47 0.23
C PHE A 1042 26.25 2.99 1.42
N GLU A 1043 25.01 2.64 1.11
CA GLU A 1043 24.05 2.07 2.02
C GLU A 1043 23.43 0.82 1.39
N GLU A 1044 23.88 -0.36 1.84
CA GLU A 1044 23.40 -1.67 1.39
C GLU A 1044 22.00 -1.92 1.99
N LEU A 1045 21.11 -2.48 1.17
CA LEU A 1045 19.76 -2.86 1.60
C LEU A 1045 19.53 -4.33 1.32
N THR A 1046 18.95 -5.01 2.30
CA THR A 1046 18.62 -6.43 2.23
C THR A 1046 17.20 -6.68 2.72
N CYS A 1047 16.51 -7.62 2.11
CA CYS A 1047 15.18 -8.06 2.57
C CYS A 1047 14.94 -9.54 2.25
N ASP A 1048 14.09 -10.17 3.07
CA ASP A 1048 13.64 -11.54 2.82
C ASP A 1048 12.80 -11.58 1.54
N ALA A 1049 13.18 -12.48 0.62
CA ALA A 1049 12.49 -12.66 -0.64
C ALA A 1049 11.04 -13.15 -0.43
N ALA A 1050 10.78 -13.91 0.63
CA ALA A 1050 9.46 -14.41 0.99
C ALA A 1050 8.54 -13.31 1.54
N ALA A 1051 9.10 -12.26 2.14
CA ALA A 1051 8.37 -11.10 2.66
C ALA A 1051 8.09 -10.04 1.58
N TRP A 1052 8.70 -10.14 0.40
CA TRP A 1052 8.56 -9.15 -0.66
C TRP A 1052 7.14 -9.09 -1.23
N GLY A 1053 6.40 -8.03 -0.88
CA GLY A 1053 5.03 -7.77 -1.34
C GLY A 1053 3.92 -8.30 -0.43
N ARG A 1054 4.24 -8.72 0.80
CA ARG A 1054 3.24 -8.98 1.86
C ARG A 1054 2.79 -7.70 2.56
#